data_AF-A0A7M3XZN0-F1
#
_entry.id   AF-A0A7M3XZN0-F1
#
_cell.length_a   1.000
_cell.length_b   1.000
_cell.length_c   1.000
_cell.angle_alpha   90.00
_cell.angle_beta   90.00
_cell.angle_gamma   90.00
#
_symmetry.space_group_name_H-M   'P 1'
#
loop_
_entity.id
_entity.type
_entity.pdbx_description
1 polymer ?
#
loop_
_entity_poly.entity_id
_entity_poly.type
_entity_poly.pdbx_seq_one_letter_code
_entity_poly.pdbx_strand_id
1 'polypeptide(L)'
;ANVGDAPAEVRDLVLDGAGPNQLDTMWMAMPSGLHRMDLRTLTISHGGDLVHPGQDGRSVVGADDVHSVLVLDEALLVGTAWGLWAVDGGREATYGAREQALLPGELASLATVEVDGVLRVLGGAAPGRFANQALMSPVSNDSDFDGMTDGWELIYGLDPTDPWDAVLDPDGDGLDKDLDGFADDRLWSNLDEYRYIAITSGGYDSTDPSDPDTDMDGATDGAEVHAFHLSTSTLWCYYDFQMTYLCDSDVGAAANLTYLQNAPTDKATDPTNPDSDGDGMPDGWELEHRRWVGTSFDGGNNWTLDPMRADDALWDADRDGLANICEYQWGVMQDLAMRGDLVESHGESPDAAALWVEADPNNPDSDGDTMTDGWEAGGLCSYDPMRVGVNPLNGSDALQNPDGDGFDVNLDGLLAPGEAYVNWLEFHLKDLEVVNGAVSFAPYEIPEGLDLTLFQGMLLGDEPAHGFIDDADMATLATAVPTAVGSTDPLDPDSDSDGMPDGWEIHFARWAVLEDSWTLNPIDRTDRFLDADDDGMTNWEEYNAIDPALNVLANVQSSPQFFVTTIGTAPTLQQWPTILVSESFGSFVSEAVLNSSGPTADPNNPDTDGDGIIDGMEVLFTAWNESAQTWTLNPLVAGDGDFDADGDGLLDRQELALAFEQPDNGEVHPADAPLFHIDGDNQQPNEKAQRIFRILIDKDTRGKRYLADFNSWQQGEVPSEFISFLMGLSDPTNEDTDDDGMNDGFEYWFTSWDLEENRWGMNPLIDSDVNLDSDGDSWDCDGDGQIDANETFSNLREWEARTWGKYIARFTVPVEVGV
;
A
#
# COMPACT_ATOMS: atom_id res chain seq x y z
N ALA A 1 56.06 -28.04 -1.12
CA ALA A 1 57.32 -28.65 -0.65
C ALA A 1 57.52 -29.96 -1.40
N ASN A 2 58.23 -29.92 -2.52
CA ASN A 2 58.48 -31.09 -3.37
C ASN A 2 59.56 -31.98 -2.74
N VAL A 3 59.15 -33.09 -2.15
CA VAL A 3 60.06 -34.13 -1.67
C VAL A 3 60.23 -35.15 -2.80
N GLY A 4 61.09 -34.84 -3.76
CA GLY A 4 61.37 -35.72 -4.90
C GLY A 4 62.82 -35.63 -5.38
N ASP A 5 63.31 -34.43 -5.66
CA ASP A 5 64.59 -34.25 -6.34
C ASP A 5 65.73 -33.89 -5.37
N ALA A 6 66.92 -34.43 -5.64
CA ALA A 6 68.10 -34.05 -4.89
C ALA A 6 68.45 -32.60 -5.26
N PRO A 7 68.59 -31.66 -4.30
CA PRO A 7 68.88 -30.25 -4.61
C PRO A 7 70.26 -30.04 -5.28
N ALA A 8 71.07 -31.10 -5.32
CA ALA A 8 72.37 -31.17 -5.98
C ALA A 8 72.34 -31.92 -7.33
N GLU A 9 71.16 -32.27 -7.84
CA GLU A 9 71.00 -32.85 -9.17
C GLU A 9 71.31 -31.78 -10.23
N VAL A 10 72.10 -32.16 -11.22
CA VAL A 10 72.41 -31.31 -12.36
C VAL A 10 71.54 -31.77 -13.52
N ARG A 11 70.59 -30.93 -13.94
CA ARG A 11 69.61 -31.23 -14.99
C ARG A 11 70.13 -30.88 -16.39
N ASP A 12 70.93 -29.82 -16.50
CA ASP A 12 71.56 -29.38 -17.75
C ASP A 12 72.95 -28.77 -17.49
N LEU A 13 73.84 -28.88 -18.48
CA LEU A 13 75.21 -28.39 -18.46
C LEU A 13 75.58 -27.73 -19.79
N VAL A 14 75.82 -26.43 -19.76
CA VAL A 14 76.20 -25.67 -20.95
C VAL A 14 77.58 -25.05 -20.78
N LEU A 15 78.47 -25.33 -21.74
CA LEU A 15 79.80 -24.75 -21.78
C LEU A 15 79.79 -23.46 -22.60
N ASP A 16 80.35 -22.39 -22.05
CA ASP A 16 80.51 -21.09 -22.68
C ASP A 16 82.00 -20.68 -22.71
N GLY A 17 82.38 -19.94 -23.75
CA GLY A 17 83.71 -19.40 -23.91
C GLY A 17 83.89 -18.62 -25.20
N ALA A 18 85.03 -17.96 -25.36
CA ALA A 18 85.33 -17.06 -26.49
C ALA A 18 85.33 -17.72 -27.89
N GLY A 19 85.06 -19.03 -27.95
CA GLY A 19 84.88 -19.81 -29.15
C GLY A 19 84.87 -21.31 -28.82
N PRO A 20 84.60 -22.18 -29.80
CA PRO A 20 84.42 -23.63 -29.59
C PRO A 20 85.66 -24.35 -29.02
N ASN A 21 86.83 -23.71 -29.02
CA ASN A 21 88.09 -24.25 -28.48
C ASN A 21 88.60 -23.52 -27.23
N GLN A 22 87.83 -22.56 -26.69
CA GLN A 22 88.23 -21.71 -25.55
C GLN A 22 87.08 -21.58 -24.54
N LEU A 23 86.58 -22.72 -24.08
CA LEU A 23 85.54 -22.83 -23.05
C LEU A 23 86.15 -22.53 -21.67
N ASP A 24 85.64 -21.53 -20.97
CA ASP A 24 86.14 -21.09 -19.66
C ASP A 24 85.04 -20.98 -18.59
N THR A 25 83.77 -21.10 -18.98
CA THR A 25 82.61 -21.01 -18.08
C THR A 25 81.71 -22.23 -18.30
N MET A 26 81.17 -22.78 -17.22
CA MET A 26 80.17 -23.84 -17.25
C MET A 26 78.94 -23.39 -16.46
N TRP A 27 77.80 -23.33 -17.15
CA TRP A 27 76.50 -23.09 -16.57
C TRP A 27 75.87 -24.41 -16.19
N MET A 28 75.27 -24.47 -15.00
CA MET A 28 74.63 -25.68 -14.46
C MET A 28 73.19 -25.33 -14.09
N ALA A 29 72.24 -26.02 -14.73
CA ALA A 29 70.84 -26.00 -14.34
C ALA A 29 70.66 -26.98 -13.18
N MET A 30 70.11 -26.50 -12.06
CA MET A 30 69.87 -27.31 -10.88
C MET A 30 68.52 -26.91 -10.26
N PRO A 31 67.90 -27.78 -9.46
CA PRO A 31 66.68 -27.42 -8.72
C PRO A 31 66.86 -26.28 -7.71
N SER A 32 68.11 -25.90 -7.44
CA SER A 32 68.48 -24.83 -6.52
C SER A 32 68.85 -23.52 -7.22
N GLY A 33 68.56 -23.39 -8.51
CA GLY A 33 68.84 -22.18 -9.30
C GLY A 33 69.87 -22.40 -10.41
N LEU A 34 70.23 -21.29 -11.07
CA LEU A 34 71.31 -21.25 -12.04
C LEU A 34 72.66 -21.11 -11.32
N HIS A 35 73.59 -22.02 -11.60
CA HIS A 35 74.94 -21.98 -11.03
C HIS A 35 75.98 -21.78 -12.14
N ARG A 36 76.99 -20.98 -11.86
CA ARG A 36 78.11 -20.73 -12.78
C ARG A 36 79.40 -21.26 -12.19
N MET A 37 80.12 -22.10 -12.92
CA MET A 37 81.45 -22.57 -12.57
C MET A 37 82.49 -21.97 -13.51
N ASP A 38 83.48 -21.28 -12.96
CA ASP A 38 84.67 -20.87 -13.70
C ASP A 38 85.61 -22.08 -13.83
N LEU A 39 85.86 -22.53 -15.06
CA LEU A 39 86.65 -23.73 -15.34
C LEU A 39 88.16 -23.51 -15.14
N ARG A 40 88.62 -22.27 -15.00
CA ARG A 40 90.03 -21.92 -14.73
C ARG A 40 90.34 -21.95 -13.24
N THR A 41 89.39 -21.52 -12.42
CA THR A 41 89.56 -21.39 -10.97
C THR A 41 88.84 -22.50 -10.19
N LEU A 42 87.93 -23.23 -10.84
CA LEU A 42 87.03 -24.24 -10.27
C LEU A 42 86.11 -23.68 -9.17
N THR A 43 85.86 -22.37 -9.17
CA THR A 43 84.92 -21.73 -8.24
C THR A 43 83.50 -21.75 -8.79
N ILE A 44 82.53 -22.09 -7.95
CA ILE A 44 81.10 -22.03 -8.27
C ILE A 44 80.53 -20.75 -7.67
N SER A 45 79.79 -19.97 -8.47
CA SER A 45 78.99 -18.83 -8.05
C SER A 45 77.51 -19.12 -8.27
N HIS A 46 76.69 -18.78 -7.28
CA HIS A 46 75.24 -18.96 -7.23
C HIS A 46 74.61 -17.77 -6.50
N GLY A 47 73.30 -17.55 -6.64
CA GLY A 47 72.64 -16.42 -5.99
C GLY A 47 72.89 -15.08 -6.69
N GLY A 48 72.28 -14.00 -6.18
CA GLY A 48 72.43 -12.66 -6.76
C GLY A 48 71.76 -12.58 -8.14
N ASP A 49 72.50 -12.13 -9.15
CA ASP A 49 72.01 -11.95 -10.53
C ASP A 49 71.66 -13.28 -11.26
N LEU A 50 71.88 -14.43 -10.60
CA LEU A 50 71.58 -15.78 -11.12
C LEU A 50 70.31 -16.39 -10.51
N VAL A 51 69.52 -15.59 -9.81
CA VAL A 51 68.25 -15.96 -9.20
C VAL A 51 67.18 -15.09 -9.83
N HIS A 52 66.01 -15.66 -10.07
CA HIS A 52 64.88 -14.91 -10.57
C HIS A 52 64.57 -13.76 -9.58
N PRO A 53 64.45 -12.51 -10.05
CA PRO A 53 64.26 -11.34 -9.17
C PRO A 53 62.93 -11.36 -8.41
N GLY A 54 62.02 -12.27 -8.77
CA GLY A 54 60.64 -12.28 -8.32
C GLY A 54 59.75 -11.42 -9.22
N GLN A 55 58.43 -11.56 -9.05
CA GLN A 55 57.44 -10.66 -9.62
C GLN A 55 56.74 -9.92 -8.47
N ASP A 56 56.56 -8.61 -8.62
CA ASP A 56 55.90 -7.73 -7.64
C ASP A 56 56.41 -7.87 -6.20
N GLY A 57 57.72 -8.07 -6.06
CA GLY A 57 58.40 -8.20 -4.77
C GLY A 57 58.20 -9.55 -4.07
N ARG A 58 57.61 -10.55 -4.74
CA ARG A 58 57.43 -11.92 -4.25
C ARG A 58 58.30 -12.90 -5.05
N SER A 59 58.84 -13.92 -4.38
CA SER A 59 59.52 -15.03 -5.05
C SER A 59 58.49 -15.84 -5.82
N VAL A 60 58.81 -16.16 -7.06
CA VAL A 60 57.95 -16.96 -7.94
C VAL A 60 58.29 -18.43 -7.75
N VAL A 61 57.29 -19.23 -7.41
CA VAL A 61 57.46 -20.68 -7.21
C VAL A 61 57.89 -21.31 -8.53
N GLY A 62 58.91 -22.17 -8.50
CA GLY A 62 59.41 -22.83 -9.71
C GLY A 62 60.34 -21.99 -10.59
N ALA A 63 60.42 -20.67 -10.41
CA ALA A 63 61.26 -19.79 -11.25
C ALA A 63 62.77 -19.95 -11.02
N ASP A 64 63.18 -20.54 -9.89
CA ASP A 64 64.57 -20.94 -9.64
C ASP A 64 64.77 -22.46 -9.74
N ASP A 65 63.72 -23.20 -10.07
CA ASP A 65 63.81 -24.63 -10.34
C ASP A 65 64.24 -24.79 -11.82
N VAL A 66 65.55 -24.81 -12.10
CA VAL A 66 66.07 -24.68 -13.48
C VAL A 66 66.20 -26.04 -14.15
N HIS A 67 65.62 -26.18 -15.34
CA HIS A 67 65.62 -27.41 -16.14
C HIS A 67 66.52 -27.32 -17.38
N SER A 68 66.61 -26.14 -18.00
CA SER A 68 67.43 -25.93 -19.20
C SER A 68 68.08 -24.55 -19.24
N VAL A 69 69.24 -24.44 -19.86
CA VAL A 69 69.93 -23.16 -20.05
C VAL A 69 70.31 -23.01 -21.52
N LEU A 70 70.11 -21.84 -22.09
CA LEU A 70 70.58 -21.51 -23.44
C LEU A 70 71.39 -20.22 -23.43
N VAL A 71 72.65 -20.32 -23.84
CA VAL A 71 73.60 -19.21 -23.85
C VAL A 71 73.48 -18.43 -25.16
N LEU A 72 73.24 -17.12 -25.08
CA LEU A 72 73.31 -16.16 -26.17
C LEU A 72 74.52 -15.23 -25.99
N ASP A 73 74.83 -14.42 -27.00
CA ASP A 73 76.01 -13.54 -26.97
C ASP A 73 75.98 -12.50 -25.82
N GLU A 74 74.79 -12.02 -25.46
CA GLU A 74 74.59 -10.98 -24.44
C GLU A 74 73.49 -11.33 -23.42
N ALA A 75 73.01 -12.58 -23.39
CA ALA A 75 71.99 -13.02 -22.44
C ALA A 75 72.08 -14.53 -22.18
N LEU A 76 71.55 -14.97 -21.05
CA LEU A 76 71.32 -16.38 -20.75
C LEU A 76 69.82 -16.58 -20.67
N LEU A 77 69.28 -17.45 -21.50
CA LEU A 77 67.89 -17.89 -21.39
C LEU A 77 67.84 -19.06 -20.42
N VAL A 78 66.99 -18.94 -19.40
CA VAL A 78 66.87 -19.88 -18.30
C VAL A 78 65.47 -20.48 -18.36
N GLY A 79 65.40 -21.75 -18.74
CA GLY A 79 64.17 -22.53 -18.76
C GLY A 79 63.96 -23.20 -17.42
N THR A 80 62.85 -22.87 -16.77
CA THR A 80 62.56 -23.27 -15.38
C THR A 80 61.23 -23.99 -15.29
N ALA A 81 60.88 -24.49 -14.11
CA ALA A 81 59.55 -25.05 -13.87
C ALA A 81 58.46 -24.01 -14.12
N TRP A 82 58.70 -22.74 -13.77
CA TRP A 82 57.74 -21.65 -14.00
C TRP A 82 57.63 -21.20 -15.47
N GLY A 83 58.70 -21.35 -16.24
CA GLY A 83 58.77 -20.76 -17.58
C GLY A 83 60.15 -20.21 -17.91
N LEU A 84 60.19 -19.35 -18.92
CA LEU A 84 61.40 -18.69 -19.40
C LEU A 84 61.65 -17.38 -18.66
N TRP A 85 62.87 -17.24 -18.12
CA TRP A 85 63.41 -15.92 -17.79
C TRP A 85 64.81 -15.74 -18.35
N ALA A 86 65.21 -14.49 -18.58
CA ALA A 86 66.50 -14.17 -19.14
C ALA A 86 67.40 -13.48 -18.10
N VAL A 87 68.66 -13.91 -17.99
CA VAL A 87 69.72 -13.16 -17.30
C VAL A 87 70.37 -12.23 -18.32
N ASP A 88 70.46 -10.95 -18.00
CA ASP A 88 71.21 -9.97 -18.78
C ASP A 88 72.73 -10.16 -18.59
N GLY A 89 73.46 -10.23 -19.69
CA GLY A 89 74.89 -10.53 -19.71
C GLY A 89 75.23 -12.00 -19.96
N GLY A 90 76.44 -12.40 -19.60
CA GLY A 90 76.99 -13.72 -19.95
C GLY A 90 78.24 -14.07 -19.17
N ARG A 91 79.21 -14.76 -19.77
CA ARG A 91 80.44 -15.22 -19.07
C ARG A 91 81.26 -14.13 -18.36
N GLU A 92 81.31 -12.90 -18.90
CA GLU A 92 82.15 -11.83 -18.33
C GLU A 92 81.51 -11.15 -17.12
N ALA A 93 80.21 -10.86 -17.20
CA ALA A 93 79.42 -10.27 -16.15
C ALA A 93 77.94 -10.58 -16.39
N THR A 94 77.21 -10.71 -15.30
CA THR A 94 75.74 -10.78 -15.26
C THR A 94 75.23 -9.51 -14.62
N TYR A 95 74.10 -8.98 -15.10
CA TYR A 95 73.54 -7.70 -14.67
C TYR A 95 72.14 -7.82 -14.05
N GLY A 96 71.68 -9.04 -13.82
CA GLY A 96 70.35 -9.34 -13.27
C GLY A 96 69.45 -9.91 -14.36
N ALA A 97 68.13 -9.84 -14.15
CA ALA A 97 67.18 -10.28 -15.16
C ALA A 97 67.04 -9.26 -16.30
N ARG A 98 66.79 -9.76 -17.51
CA ARG A 98 66.42 -9.03 -18.72
C ARG A 98 64.94 -9.26 -19.00
N GLU A 99 64.25 -8.32 -19.64
CA GLU A 99 62.89 -8.56 -20.14
C GLU A 99 62.89 -9.45 -21.39
N GLN A 100 61.92 -10.38 -21.45
CA GLN A 100 61.71 -11.30 -22.56
C GLN A 100 60.22 -11.50 -22.84
N ALA A 101 59.89 -12.13 -23.98
CA ALA A 101 58.54 -12.62 -24.23
C ALA A 101 58.18 -13.74 -23.24
N LEU A 102 56.95 -13.73 -22.75
CA LEU A 102 56.43 -14.77 -21.85
C LEU A 102 56.44 -16.12 -22.57
N LEU A 103 56.95 -17.14 -21.89
CA LEU A 103 56.89 -18.53 -22.31
C LEU A 103 56.72 -19.38 -21.04
N PRO A 104 55.48 -19.74 -20.68
CA PRO A 104 55.16 -20.37 -19.40
C PRO A 104 55.45 -21.87 -19.38
N GLY A 105 55.38 -22.45 -18.18
CA GLY A 105 55.45 -23.88 -17.89
C GLY A 105 56.85 -24.48 -17.82
N GLU A 106 56.95 -25.77 -17.47
CA GLU A 106 58.26 -26.43 -17.26
C GLU A 106 59.05 -26.54 -18.56
N LEU A 107 60.03 -25.65 -18.76
CA LEU A 107 60.85 -25.62 -19.97
C LEU A 107 62.04 -26.60 -19.86
N ALA A 108 61.79 -27.86 -20.20
CA ALA A 108 62.81 -28.91 -20.23
C ALA A 108 63.87 -28.73 -21.33
N SER A 109 63.60 -27.92 -22.35
CA SER A 109 64.60 -27.60 -23.38
C SER A 109 64.36 -26.23 -24.00
N LEU A 110 65.44 -25.58 -24.41
CA LEU A 110 65.42 -24.30 -25.12
C LEU A 110 66.23 -24.41 -26.42
N ALA A 111 65.71 -23.80 -27.48
CA ALA A 111 66.40 -23.63 -28.74
C ALA A 111 66.08 -22.25 -29.32
N THR A 112 66.86 -21.81 -30.29
CA THR A 112 66.56 -20.61 -31.07
C THR A 112 66.48 -20.92 -32.55
N VAL A 113 65.61 -20.19 -33.24
CA VAL A 113 65.48 -20.22 -34.69
C VAL A 113 65.37 -18.81 -35.22
N GLU A 114 66.13 -18.49 -36.26
CA GLU A 114 66.00 -17.21 -36.94
C GLU A 114 64.91 -17.33 -38.02
N VAL A 115 63.83 -16.57 -37.88
CA VAL A 115 62.73 -16.50 -38.84
C VAL A 115 62.55 -15.04 -39.24
N ASP A 116 62.70 -14.77 -40.54
CA ASP A 116 62.58 -13.42 -41.12
C ASP A 116 63.50 -12.36 -40.46
N GLY A 117 64.69 -12.77 -40.03
CA GLY A 117 65.68 -11.89 -39.39
C GLY A 117 65.39 -11.60 -37.91
N VAL A 118 64.37 -12.24 -37.33
CA VAL A 118 64.06 -12.18 -35.90
C VAL A 118 64.46 -13.50 -35.25
N LEU A 119 65.27 -13.42 -34.19
CA LEU A 119 65.60 -14.57 -33.35
C LEU A 119 64.37 -14.94 -32.52
N ARG A 120 63.78 -16.10 -32.79
CA ARG A 120 62.69 -16.68 -32.00
C ARG A 120 63.24 -17.73 -31.06
N VAL A 121 62.75 -17.72 -29.83
CA VAL A 121 63.03 -18.76 -28.84
C VAL A 121 61.97 -19.85 -28.99
N LEU A 122 62.40 -21.10 -28.97
CA LEU A 122 61.54 -22.29 -28.91
C LEU A 122 61.79 -22.95 -27.56
N GLY A 123 60.75 -23.05 -26.73
CA GLY A 123 60.76 -23.88 -25.54
C GLY A 123 60.07 -25.20 -25.81
N GLY A 124 60.69 -26.30 -25.41
CA GLY A 124 60.01 -27.57 -25.28
C GLY A 124 59.52 -27.71 -23.85
N ALA A 125 58.21 -27.47 -23.64
CA ALA A 125 57.54 -27.75 -22.38
C ALA A 125 57.60 -29.26 -22.08
N ALA A 126 57.78 -29.61 -20.82
CA ALA A 126 57.85 -31.00 -20.38
C ALA A 126 56.42 -31.58 -20.32
N PRO A 127 56.05 -32.57 -21.15
CA PRO A 127 54.80 -33.27 -20.94
C PRO A 127 54.94 -34.24 -19.75
N GLY A 128 53.89 -34.36 -18.94
CA GLY A 128 53.80 -35.41 -17.93
C GLY A 128 53.96 -36.82 -18.53
N ARG A 129 54.36 -37.79 -17.70
CA ARG A 129 54.97 -39.04 -18.19
C ARG A 129 54.07 -40.28 -18.09
N PHE A 130 52.97 -40.27 -17.31
CA PHE A 130 52.40 -41.54 -16.83
C PHE A 130 50.87 -41.70 -16.80
N ALA A 131 50.06 -40.74 -17.26
CA ALA A 131 48.59 -40.91 -17.26
C ALA A 131 48.03 -41.47 -18.60
N ASN A 132 46.86 -42.10 -18.50
CA ASN A 132 46.19 -42.87 -19.57
C ASN A 132 45.10 -42.09 -20.33
N GLN A 133 44.73 -40.89 -19.88
CA GLN A 133 43.79 -39.99 -20.55
C GLN A 133 44.51 -38.75 -21.13
N ALA A 134 45.37 -38.10 -20.35
CA ALA A 134 46.29 -37.05 -20.77
C ALA A 134 47.73 -37.39 -20.31
N LEU A 135 48.75 -36.75 -20.88
CA LEU A 135 50.14 -36.94 -20.48
C LEU A 135 50.43 -36.17 -19.18
N MET A 136 49.87 -36.61 -18.06
CA MET A 136 50.05 -35.97 -16.74
C MET A 136 51.11 -36.69 -15.88
N SER A 137 51.67 -35.96 -14.92
CA SER A 137 52.66 -36.41 -13.95
C SER A 137 51.97 -36.89 -12.65
N PRO A 138 52.02 -38.18 -12.28
CA PRO A 138 51.38 -38.71 -11.07
C PRO A 138 52.14 -38.36 -9.78
N VAL A 139 53.24 -37.61 -9.90
CA VAL A 139 54.07 -37.12 -8.78
C VAL A 139 54.02 -35.60 -8.65
N SER A 140 53.35 -34.91 -9.58
CA SER A 140 52.98 -33.50 -9.48
C SER A 140 51.46 -33.42 -9.37
N ASN A 141 50.95 -32.34 -8.78
CA ASN A 141 49.52 -32.00 -8.82
C ASN A 141 49.22 -30.87 -9.83
N ASP A 142 50.25 -30.42 -10.53
CA ASP A 142 50.32 -29.36 -11.54
C ASP A 142 51.36 -29.84 -12.55
N SER A 143 50.92 -30.37 -13.68
CA SER A 143 51.70 -31.22 -14.58
C SER A 143 52.55 -30.44 -15.58
N ASP A 144 52.15 -29.23 -15.93
CA ASP A 144 52.86 -28.31 -16.82
C ASP A 144 53.39 -27.06 -16.12
N PHE A 145 53.10 -26.89 -14.82
CA PHE A 145 53.66 -25.89 -13.91
C PHE A 145 53.23 -24.45 -14.21
N ASP A 146 52.03 -24.27 -14.74
CA ASP A 146 51.45 -22.94 -14.93
C ASP A 146 50.81 -22.37 -13.65
N GLY A 147 50.67 -23.20 -12.62
CA GLY A 147 50.18 -22.84 -11.30
C GLY A 147 48.71 -23.16 -11.07
N MET A 148 48.01 -23.77 -12.03
CA MET A 148 46.72 -24.44 -11.85
C MET A 148 46.96 -25.89 -11.42
N THR A 149 45.92 -26.65 -11.07
CA THR A 149 46.10 -28.06 -10.72
C THR A 149 45.40 -28.97 -11.71
N ASP A 150 46.02 -30.11 -12.02
CA ASP A 150 45.53 -31.07 -13.01
C ASP A 150 44.05 -31.44 -12.78
N GLY A 151 43.63 -31.50 -11.52
CA GLY A 151 42.28 -31.86 -11.13
C GLY A 151 41.26 -30.75 -11.40
N TRP A 152 41.64 -29.49 -11.20
CA TRP A 152 40.81 -28.32 -11.47
C TRP A 152 40.65 -28.13 -12.99
N GLU A 153 41.76 -28.13 -13.71
CA GLU A 153 41.81 -28.00 -15.17
C GLU A 153 40.94 -29.07 -15.85
N LEU A 154 41.03 -30.32 -15.40
CA LEU A 154 40.23 -31.42 -15.95
C LEU A 154 38.72 -31.26 -15.70
N ILE A 155 38.30 -30.65 -14.59
CA ILE A 155 36.88 -30.43 -14.28
C ILE A 155 36.30 -29.36 -15.21
N TYR A 156 37.06 -28.29 -15.46
CA TYR A 156 36.67 -27.18 -16.32
C TYR A 156 37.04 -27.36 -17.80
N GLY A 157 37.63 -28.50 -18.16
CA GLY A 157 37.88 -28.86 -19.57
C GLY A 157 39.11 -28.21 -20.19
N LEU A 158 40.00 -27.66 -19.37
CA LEU A 158 41.33 -27.18 -19.74
C LEU A 158 42.30 -28.37 -19.96
N ASP A 159 43.48 -28.12 -20.51
CA ASP A 159 44.50 -29.14 -20.82
C ASP A 159 45.63 -29.09 -19.76
N PRO A 160 45.68 -30.05 -18.80
CA PRO A 160 46.73 -30.14 -17.76
C PRO A 160 48.17 -30.35 -18.26
N THR A 161 48.40 -30.19 -19.56
CA THR A 161 49.68 -30.36 -20.22
C THR A 161 50.04 -29.20 -21.15
N ASP A 162 49.16 -28.20 -21.28
CA ASP A 162 49.37 -27.00 -22.07
C ASP A 162 49.41 -25.75 -21.19
N PRO A 163 50.61 -25.30 -20.74
CA PRO A 163 50.74 -24.20 -19.79
C PRO A 163 50.33 -22.83 -20.37
N TRP A 164 49.87 -22.79 -21.62
CA TRP A 164 49.34 -21.60 -22.25
C TRP A 164 47.88 -21.36 -21.94
N ASP A 165 47.11 -22.38 -21.56
CA ASP A 165 45.71 -22.17 -21.25
C ASP A 165 45.52 -21.36 -19.96
N ALA A 166 46.43 -21.42 -18.99
CA ALA A 166 46.47 -20.55 -17.81
C ALA A 166 46.29 -19.05 -18.09
N VAL A 167 46.77 -18.56 -19.24
CA VAL A 167 46.73 -17.12 -19.60
C VAL A 167 45.62 -16.79 -20.59
N LEU A 168 44.76 -17.75 -20.91
CA LEU A 168 43.56 -17.55 -21.72
C LEU A 168 42.38 -17.17 -20.84
N ASP A 169 41.41 -16.53 -21.48
CA ASP A 169 40.13 -16.06 -20.96
C ASP A 169 39.10 -16.56 -21.99
N PRO A 170 38.55 -17.78 -21.79
CA PRO A 170 37.83 -18.51 -22.83
C PRO A 170 36.40 -18.01 -23.03
N ASP A 171 35.77 -17.52 -21.97
CA ASP A 171 34.42 -16.95 -21.91
C ASP A 171 34.40 -15.44 -22.19
N GLY A 172 35.54 -14.75 -22.03
CA GLY A 172 35.73 -13.37 -22.47
C GLY A 172 35.08 -12.36 -21.53
N ASP A 173 35.12 -12.62 -20.23
CA ASP A 173 34.42 -11.87 -19.18
C ASP A 173 35.32 -10.83 -18.49
N GLY A 174 36.58 -10.73 -18.92
CA GLY A 174 37.52 -9.72 -18.47
C GLY A 174 37.06 -8.27 -18.68
N LEU A 175 37.97 -7.34 -18.44
CA LEU A 175 37.66 -5.92 -18.50
C LEU A 175 37.63 -5.38 -19.95
N ASP A 176 36.51 -4.79 -20.35
CA ASP A 176 36.37 -3.96 -21.55
C ASP A 176 36.30 -2.47 -21.14
N LYS A 177 37.42 -1.73 -21.20
CA LYS A 177 37.43 -0.30 -20.84
C LYS A 177 37.08 0.59 -22.02
N ASP A 178 37.40 0.20 -23.25
CA ASP A 178 37.16 1.04 -24.42
C ASP A 178 35.80 0.80 -25.09
N LEU A 179 35.03 -0.14 -24.55
CA LEU A 179 33.68 -0.53 -24.94
C LEU A 179 33.59 -0.93 -26.41
N ASP A 180 34.64 -1.53 -26.95
CA ASP A 180 34.67 -2.01 -28.33
C ASP A 180 33.98 -3.38 -28.51
N GLY A 181 33.53 -3.98 -27.40
CA GLY A 181 32.85 -5.26 -27.32
C GLY A 181 33.80 -6.45 -27.12
N PHE A 182 35.07 -6.20 -26.83
CA PHE A 182 36.07 -7.21 -26.49
C PHE A 182 36.72 -6.89 -25.14
N ALA A 183 36.63 -7.84 -24.20
CA ALA A 183 37.21 -7.77 -22.87
C ALA A 183 38.74 -7.96 -22.83
N ASP A 184 39.50 -7.36 -23.76
CA ASP A 184 40.94 -7.63 -23.92
C ASP A 184 41.87 -6.59 -23.25
N ASP A 185 41.33 -5.52 -22.66
CA ASP A 185 42.10 -4.52 -21.93
C ASP A 185 42.75 -5.12 -20.67
N ARG A 186 42.03 -6.01 -19.99
CA ARG A 186 42.54 -6.82 -18.88
C ARG A 186 41.74 -8.12 -18.78
N LEU A 187 42.36 -9.21 -19.21
CA LEU A 187 41.80 -10.55 -19.12
C LEU A 187 41.55 -10.96 -17.66
N TRP A 188 40.46 -11.70 -17.45
CA TRP A 188 40.23 -12.50 -16.26
C TRP A 188 40.59 -13.94 -16.62
N SER A 189 41.88 -14.26 -16.49
CA SER A 189 42.41 -15.50 -17.06
C SER A 189 42.04 -16.73 -16.23
N ASN A 190 42.07 -17.92 -16.84
CA ASN A 190 41.90 -19.21 -16.14
C ASN A 190 42.73 -19.31 -14.84
N LEU A 191 43.94 -18.75 -14.85
CA LEU A 191 44.81 -18.72 -13.67
C LEU A 191 44.34 -17.73 -12.59
N ASP A 192 43.78 -16.59 -12.98
CA ASP A 192 43.20 -15.62 -12.06
C ASP A 192 41.95 -16.19 -11.40
N GLU A 193 41.09 -16.83 -12.18
CA GLU A 193 39.90 -17.57 -11.74
C GLU A 193 40.25 -18.68 -10.76
N TYR A 194 41.19 -19.56 -11.10
CA TYR A 194 41.66 -20.61 -10.20
C TYR A 194 42.21 -20.04 -8.87
N ARG A 195 42.78 -18.83 -8.89
CA ARG A 195 43.37 -18.17 -7.72
C ARG A 195 42.39 -17.29 -6.97
N TYR A 196 41.17 -17.12 -7.46
CA TYR A 196 40.17 -16.32 -6.79
C TYR A 196 39.89 -16.89 -5.39
N ILE A 197 39.76 -15.99 -4.43
CA ILE A 197 39.43 -16.30 -3.04
C ILE A 197 38.24 -15.43 -2.70
N ALA A 198 37.13 -16.07 -2.33
CA ALA A 198 35.90 -15.40 -1.94
C ALA A 198 36.16 -14.32 -0.88
N ILE A 199 35.55 -13.15 -1.08
CA ILE A 199 35.65 -12.01 -0.17
C ILE A 199 34.51 -11.99 0.84
N THR A 200 33.45 -12.75 0.60
CA THR A 200 32.31 -12.93 1.50
C THR A 200 32.36 -14.28 2.22
N SER A 201 31.45 -14.48 3.19
CA SER A 201 31.29 -15.78 3.84
C SER A 201 30.39 -16.76 3.08
N GLY A 202 29.62 -16.25 2.10
CA GLY A 202 28.71 -17.03 1.26
C GLY A 202 29.41 -17.65 0.05
N GLY A 203 30.43 -16.98 -0.45
CA GLY A 203 31.21 -17.39 -1.61
C GLY A 203 32.15 -18.57 -1.37
N TYR A 204 32.78 -19.01 -2.45
CA TYR A 204 33.77 -20.09 -2.46
C TYR A 204 35.01 -19.73 -3.28
N ASP A 205 36.12 -20.40 -2.99
CA ASP A 205 37.37 -20.18 -3.73
C ASP A 205 37.23 -20.74 -5.16
N SER A 206 37.72 -19.99 -6.16
CA SER A 206 37.61 -20.23 -7.61
C SER A 206 36.29 -19.85 -8.27
N THR A 207 36.38 -19.25 -9.47
CA THR A 207 35.29 -19.07 -10.45
C THR A 207 35.34 -20.13 -11.57
N ASP A 208 34.34 -20.16 -12.47
CA ASP A 208 34.23 -21.08 -13.61
C ASP A 208 34.77 -20.47 -14.92
N PRO A 209 35.94 -20.92 -15.45
CA PRO A 209 36.57 -20.40 -16.68
C PRO A 209 35.81 -20.59 -17.99
N SER A 210 34.60 -21.13 -17.91
CA SER A 210 33.73 -21.35 -19.05
C SER A 210 32.37 -20.66 -18.92
N ASP A 211 32.14 -19.98 -17.80
CA ASP A 211 30.90 -19.28 -17.49
C ASP A 211 31.24 -17.85 -17.04
N PRO A 212 30.93 -16.82 -17.85
CA PRO A 212 31.34 -15.44 -17.57
C PRO A 212 30.68 -14.82 -16.33
N ASP A 213 29.72 -15.51 -15.71
CA ASP A 213 28.96 -15.11 -14.52
C ASP A 213 28.74 -16.37 -13.69
N THR A 214 29.68 -16.64 -12.78
CA THR A 214 29.78 -17.91 -12.05
C THR A 214 28.61 -18.13 -11.08
N ASP A 215 28.03 -17.07 -10.54
CA ASP A 215 26.96 -17.15 -9.55
C ASP A 215 25.57 -16.76 -10.08
N MET A 216 25.50 -16.36 -11.35
CA MET A 216 24.31 -16.14 -12.16
C MET A 216 23.44 -14.96 -11.67
N ASP A 217 24.09 -13.91 -11.19
CA ASP A 217 23.43 -12.73 -10.65
C ASP A 217 23.31 -11.57 -11.65
N GLY A 218 23.95 -11.69 -12.82
CA GLY A 218 23.94 -10.70 -13.90
C GLY A 218 25.19 -9.81 -13.95
N ALA A 219 26.10 -9.90 -12.97
CA ALA A 219 27.43 -9.33 -13.03
C ALA A 219 28.44 -10.39 -13.50
N THR A 220 29.39 -10.00 -14.36
CA THR A 220 30.41 -10.93 -14.84
C THR A 220 31.60 -10.97 -13.88
N ASP A 221 32.25 -12.13 -13.73
CA ASP A 221 33.28 -12.32 -12.70
C ASP A 221 34.42 -11.31 -12.80
N GLY A 222 34.89 -11.06 -14.03
CA GLY A 222 35.91 -10.07 -14.34
C GLY A 222 35.49 -8.64 -14.00
N ALA A 223 34.21 -8.27 -14.19
CA ALA A 223 33.70 -6.93 -13.86
C ALA A 223 33.65 -6.70 -12.35
N GLU A 224 33.24 -7.70 -11.60
CA GLU A 224 33.17 -7.69 -10.14
C GLU A 224 34.54 -7.59 -9.49
N VAL A 225 35.47 -8.46 -9.86
CA VAL A 225 36.82 -8.46 -9.28
C VAL A 225 37.59 -7.19 -9.67
N HIS A 226 37.27 -6.59 -10.82
CA HIS A 226 37.86 -5.34 -11.25
C HIS A 226 37.09 -4.08 -10.80
N ALA A 227 35.95 -4.25 -10.14
CA ALA A 227 35.09 -3.17 -9.64
C ALA A 227 34.79 -2.12 -10.72
N PHE A 228 34.33 -2.60 -11.88
CA PHE A 228 34.09 -1.77 -13.06
C PHE A 228 32.83 -2.21 -13.79
N HIS A 229 31.81 -1.36 -13.72
CA HIS A 229 30.43 -1.70 -14.10
C HIS A 229 29.85 -0.65 -15.06
N LEU A 230 30.65 -0.20 -16.03
CA LEU A 230 30.24 0.86 -16.94
C LEU A 230 29.17 0.41 -17.95
N SER A 231 29.17 -0.87 -18.31
CA SER A 231 28.24 -1.49 -19.25
C SER A 231 26.88 -1.79 -18.62
N THR A 232 26.83 -2.09 -17.32
CA THR A 232 25.62 -2.44 -16.58
C THR A 232 24.97 -1.23 -15.91
N SER A 233 25.76 -0.27 -15.41
CA SER A 233 25.21 0.87 -14.67
C SER A 233 24.75 2.05 -15.52
N THR A 234 23.57 2.56 -15.19
CA THR A 234 23.01 3.75 -15.83
C THR A 234 23.58 5.04 -15.24
N LEU A 235 24.46 5.73 -16.00
CA LEU A 235 25.08 7.00 -15.58
C LEU A 235 24.35 8.26 -16.05
N TRP A 236 23.41 8.14 -16.99
CA TRP A 236 22.70 9.27 -17.60
C TRP A 236 21.41 9.64 -16.87
N CYS A 237 20.95 8.81 -15.94
CA CYS A 237 19.91 9.12 -14.96
C CYS A 237 20.49 9.11 -13.54
N TYR A 238 20.03 10.03 -12.69
CA TYR A 238 20.59 10.27 -11.37
C TYR A 238 19.60 11.01 -10.46
N TYR A 239 19.89 11.02 -9.17
CA TYR A 239 19.14 11.81 -8.19
C TYR A 239 19.92 13.05 -7.76
N ASP A 240 19.23 14.18 -7.63
CA ASP A 240 19.82 15.34 -6.95
C ASP A 240 19.78 15.18 -5.41
N PHE A 241 20.30 16.16 -4.66
CA PHE A 241 20.29 16.11 -3.19
C PHE A 241 18.89 16.23 -2.56
N GLN A 242 17.86 16.52 -3.35
CA GLN A 242 16.47 16.54 -2.93
C GLN A 242 15.76 15.22 -3.26
N MET A 243 16.48 14.26 -3.86
CA MET A 243 15.97 13.03 -4.47
C MET A 243 14.93 13.31 -5.56
N THR A 244 15.21 14.28 -6.43
CA THR A 244 14.49 14.40 -7.70
C THR A 244 15.19 13.55 -8.75
N TYR A 245 14.46 12.64 -9.38
CA TYR A 245 14.98 11.80 -10.45
C TYR A 245 15.15 12.61 -11.75
N LEU A 246 16.33 12.56 -12.36
CA LEU A 246 16.70 13.37 -13.52
C LEU A 246 17.48 12.54 -14.53
N CYS A 247 17.10 12.62 -15.80
CA CYS A 247 17.83 12.00 -16.89
C CYS A 247 18.34 13.07 -17.87
N ASP A 248 19.65 13.15 -18.07
CA ASP A 248 20.31 14.10 -18.97
C ASP A 248 21.49 13.46 -19.69
N SER A 249 21.42 13.42 -21.02
CA SER A 249 22.43 12.78 -21.86
C SER A 249 23.79 13.47 -21.83
N ASP A 250 23.84 14.79 -21.66
CA ASP A 250 25.10 15.55 -21.60
C ASP A 250 25.80 15.33 -20.25
N VAL A 251 25.03 15.28 -19.15
CA VAL A 251 25.53 14.89 -17.82
C VAL A 251 26.02 13.44 -17.84
N GLY A 252 25.24 12.53 -18.42
CA GLY A 252 25.61 11.12 -18.58
C GLY A 252 26.90 10.92 -19.38
N ALA A 253 27.07 11.65 -20.49
CA ALA A 253 28.31 11.59 -21.27
C ALA A 253 29.53 12.09 -20.48
N ALA A 254 29.36 13.12 -19.65
CA ALA A 254 30.41 13.59 -18.76
C ALA A 254 30.70 12.60 -17.62
N ALA A 255 29.66 11.97 -17.05
CA ALA A 255 29.79 10.94 -16.03
C ALA A 255 30.54 9.72 -16.56
N ASN A 256 30.20 9.24 -17.75
CA ASN A 256 30.86 8.15 -18.43
C ASN A 256 32.37 8.44 -18.64
N LEU A 257 32.71 9.64 -19.12
CA LEU A 257 34.12 10.06 -19.25
C LEU A 257 34.86 10.08 -17.91
N THR A 258 34.21 10.55 -16.84
CA THR A 258 34.80 10.59 -15.50
C THR A 258 35.00 9.17 -14.95
N TYR A 259 34.01 8.29 -15.10
CA TYR A 259 34.07 6.89 -14.70
C TYR A 259 35.28 6.19 -15.36
N LEU A 260 35.42 6.33 -16.68
CA LEU A 260 36.55 5.80 -17.45
C LEU A 260 37.92 6.35 -16.99
N GLN A 261 38.00 7.63 -16.61
CA GLN A 261 39.26 8.27 -16.22
C GLN A 261 39.69 7.95 -14.78
N ASN A 262 38.73 7.73 -13.90
CA ASN A 262 38.96 7.57 -12.46
C ASN A 262 38.82 6.11 -11.97
N ALA A 263 38.42 5.18 -12.84
CA ALA A 263 38.24 3.77 -12.50
C ALA A 263 39.52 3.08 -11.95
N PRO A 264 39.39 2.14 -10.98
CA PRO A 264 38.14 1.72 -10.35
C PRO A 264 37.65 2.72 -9.30
N THR A 265 36.36 3.07 -9.37
CA THR A 265 35.67 3.94 -8.40
C THR A 265 34.81 3.15 -7.42
N ASP A 266 34.40 1.93 -7.81
CA ASP A 266 33.56 1.04 -7.03
C ASP A 266 34.42 0.09 -6.17
N LYS A 267 33.78 -0.66 -5.26
CA LYS A 267 34.40 -1.78 -4.56
C LYS A 267 34.16 -3.07 -5.35
N ALA A 268 35.04 -4.05 -5.19
CA ALA A 268 34.83 -5.37 -5.77
C ALA A 268 33.75 -6.13 -4.98
N THR A 269 32.86 -6.79 -5.72
CA THR A 269 31.87 -7.77 -5.27
C THR A 269 32.44 -9.20 -5.40
N ASP A 270 31.70 -10.20 -4.96
CA ASP A 270 32.13 -11.59 -4.88
C ASP A 270 31.48 -12.45 -5.98
N PRO A 271 32.21 -12.78 -7.07
CA PRO A 271 31.68 -13.56 -8.21
C PRO A 271 31.24 -15.00 -7.94
N THR A 272 31.24 -15.41 -6.67
CA THR A 272 30.80 -16.74 -6.25
C THR A 272 29.65 -16.67 -5.26
N ASN A 273 29.13 -15.48 -5.01
CA ASN A 273 28.09 -15.18 -4.05
C ASN A 273 27.24 -14.01 -4.57
N PRO A 274 26.02 -14.29 -5.07
CA PRO A 274 25.17 -13.31 -5.75
C PRO A 274 24.78 -12.08 -4.95
N ASP A 275 25.00 -12.05 -3.63
CA ASP A 275 24.56 -11.01 -2.71
C ASP A 275 25.70 -10.74 -1.72
N SER A 276 26.59 -9.83 -2.10
CA SER A 276 27.89 -9.63 -1.44
C SER A 276 27.78 -9.08 -0.04
N ASP A 277 26.76 -8.29 0.26
CA ASP A 277 26.56 -7.68 1.57
C ASP A 277 25.49 -8.35 2.44
N GLY A 278 24.71 -9.26 1.86
CA GLY A 278 23.77 -10.15 2.53
C GLY A 278 22.42 -9.51 2.84
N ASP A 279 21.96 -8.54 2.06
CA ASP A 279 20.69 -7.85 2.26
C ASP A 279 19.50 -8.45 1.51
N GLY A 280 19.78 -9.38 0.58
CA GLY A 280 18.80 -10.15 -0.17
C GLY A 280 18.57 -9.66 -1.60
N MET A 281 19.21 -8.57 -2.04
CA MET A 281 19.26 -8.15 -3.44
C MET A 281 20.53 -8.71 -4.11
N PRO A 282 20.47 -9.13 -5.39
CA PRO A 282 21.67 -9.56 -6.10
C PRO A 282 22.55 -8.39 -6.56
N ASP A 283 23.88 -8.57 -6.54
CA ASP A 283 24.84 -7.52 -6.87
C ASP A 283 24.61 -7.02 -8.31
N GLY A 284 24.39 -7.93 -9.26
CA GLY A 284 24.05 -7.62 -10.65
C GLY A 284 22.78 -6.77 -10.80
N TRP A 285 21.72 -7.10 -10.05
CA TRP A 285 20.45 -6.35 -10.07
C TRP A 285 20.64 -4.93 -9.52
N GLU A 286 21.37 -4.80 -8.41
CA GLU A 286 21.71 -3.50 -7.84
C GLU A 286 22.54 -2.64 -8.80
N LEU A 287 23.52 -3.24 -9.50
CA LEU A 287 24.37 -2.54 -10.46
C LEU A 287 23.61 -2.01 -11.66
N GLU A 288 22.54 -2.69 -12.09
CA GLU A 288 21.64 -2.27 -13.16
C GLU A 288 20.71 -1.12 -12.70
N HIS A 289 20.14 -1.25 -11.50
CA HIS A 289 19.12 -0.33 -11.00
C HIS A 289 19.68 0.86 -10.21
N ARG A 290 20.97 0.86 -9.83
CA ARG A 290 21.56 1.98 -9.10
C ARG A 290 21.54 3.29 -9.87
N ARG A 291 21.40 4.38 -9.14
CA ARG A 291 21.53 5.76 -9.62
C ARG A 291 22.48 6.52 -8.70
N TRP A 292 23.37 7.32 -9.27
CA TRP A 292 24.26 8.14 -8.46
C TRP A 292 23.49 9.35 -7.92
N VAL A 293 23.89 9.82 -6.73
CA VAL A 293 23.28 10.97 -6.07
C VAL A 293 24.23 12.17 -6.12
N GLY A 294 23.76 13.29 -6.68
CA GLY A 294 24.46 14.56 -6.71
C GLY A 294 24.07 15.46 -7.90
N THR A 295 24.93 16.44 -8.18
CA THR A 295 24.74 17.36 -9.33
C THR A 295 25.80 17.21 -10.42
N SER A 296 26.86 16.45 -10.14
CA SER A 296 27.89 16.04 -11.10
C SER A 296 28.53 14.76 -10.61
N PHE A 297 28.79 13.83 -11.52
CA PHE A 297 29.48 12.59 -11.21
C PHE A 297 30.99 12.83 -11.07
N ASP A 298 31.58 12.48 -9.92
CA ASP A 298 33.01 12.59 -9.63
C ASP A 298 33.69 11.24 -9.35
N GLY A 299 32.92 10.15 -9.34
CA GLY A 299 33.39 8.80 -9.02
C GLY A 299 33.42 8.48 -7.52
N GLY A 300 32.99 9.40 -6.65
CA GLY A 300 32.81 9.18 -5.22
C GLY A 300 31.39 9.51 -4.74
N ASN A 301 30.44 9.62 -5.67
CA ASN A 301 29.03 9.84 -5.38
C ASN A 301 28.44 8.68 -4.56
N ASN A 302 27.37 8.98 -3.84
CA ASN A 302 26.56 7.94 -3.21
C ASN A 302 25.71 7.26 -4.27
N TRP A 303 25.52 5.95 -4.19
CA TRP A 303 24.57 5.23 -5.03
C TRP A 303 23.24 5.03 -4.29
N THR A 304 22.13 4.88 -5.01
CA THR A 304 20.85 4.46 -4.45
C THR A 304 20.83 2.98 -4.07
N LEU A 305 21.60 2.17 -4.80
CA LEU A 305 21.85 0.74 -4.59
C LEU A 305 23.37 0.52 -4.70
N ASP A 306 23.98 -0.14 -3.72
CA ASP A 306 25.42 -0.38 -3.59
C ASP A 306 25.63 -1.79 -3.03
N PRO A 307 26.08 -2.76 -3.86
CA PRO A 307 26.28 -4.18 -3.50
C PRO A 307 27.18 -4.51 -2.30
N MET A 308 27.75 -3.47 -1.70
CA MET A 308 28.63 -3.56 -0.54
C MET A 308 28.08 -2.75 0.64
N ARG A 309 26.78 -2.44 0.66
CA ARG A 309 26.05 -1.63 1.64
C ARG A 309 24.59 -2.09 1.85
N ALA A 310 24.46 -3.17 2.63
CA ALA A 310 23.20 -3.78 3.07
C ALA A 310 22.08 -2.91 3.70
N ASP A 311 22.30 -1.62 3.99
CA ASP A 311 21.25 -0.75 4.53
C ASP A 311 20.40 -0.04 3.47
N ASP A 312 20.81 -0.06 2.20
CA ASP A 312 20.05 0.52 1.10
C ASP A 312 18.96 -0.38 0.52
N ALA A 313 18.96 -1.69 0.79
CA ALA A 313 17.76 -2.53 0.65
C ALA A 313 16.51 -1.91 1.27
N LEU A 314 16.66 -1.20 2.41
CA LEU A 314 15.56 -0.56 3.13
C LEU A 314 15.34 0.91 2.71
N TRP A 315 16.06 1.40 1.73
CA TRP A 315 15.83 2.73 1.17
C TRP A 315 14.70 2.65 0.16
N ASP A 316 14.08 3.80 -0.06
CA ASP A 316 12.99 4.03 -0.98
C ASP A 316 13.48 5.19 -1.85
N ALA A 317 14.01 4.84 -3.02
CA ALA A 317 14.80 5.75 -3.84
C ALA A 317 13.92 6.78 -4.55
N ASP A 318 12.73 6.38 -5.00
CA ASP A 318 11.79 7.20 -5.75
C ASP A 318 10.63 7.76 -4.92
N ARG A 319 10.48 7.31 -3.67
CA ARG A 319 9.59 7.82 -2.60
C ARG A 319 8.12 7.50 -2.80
N ASP A 320 7.85 6.31 -3.31
CA ASP A 320 6.52 5.79 -3.55
C ASP A 320 5.98 4.95 -2.36
N GLY A 321 6.82 4.73 -1.34
CA GLY A 321 6.49 3.97 -0.14
C GLY A 321 6.85 2.48 -0.20
N LEU A 322 7.46 2.02 -1.29
CA LEU A 322 8.03 0.69 -1.45
C LEU A 322 9.55 0.76 -1.27
N ALA A 323 10.12 -0.21 -0.57
CA ALA A 323 11.57 -0.27 -0.40
C ALA A 323 12.22 -0.99 -1.59
N ASN A 324 13.46 -0.64 -1.91
CA ASN A 324 14.26 -1.27 -2.95
C ASN A 324 14.21 -2.83 -2.92
N ILE A 325 14.35 -3.42 -1.73
CA ILE A 325 14.27 -4.88 -1.57
C ILE A 325 12.88 -5.43 -1.90
N CYS A 326 11.82 -4.66 -1.64
CA CYS A 326 10.47 -5.06 -1.98
C CYS A 326 10.25 -5.05 -3.49
N GLU A 327 10.78 -4.07 -4.20
CA GLU A 327 10.67 -4.00 -5.67
C GLU A 327 11.38 -5.17 -6.34
N TYR A 328 12.60 -5.50 -5.88
CA TYR A 328 13.27 -6.72 -6.30
C TYR A 328 12.40 -7.97 -6.04
N GLN A 329 11.81 -8.07 -4.85
CA GLN A 329 10.94 -9.21 -4.52
C GLN A 329 9.67 -9.25 -5.38
N TRP A 330 9.10 -8.12 -5.77
CA TRP A 330 7.99 -8.05 -6.72
C TRP A 330 8.39 -8.52 -8.12
N GLY A 331 9.60 -8.21 -8.59
CA GLY A 331 10.18 -8.83 -9.79
C GLY A 331 10.27 -10.36 -9.69
N VAL A 332 10.72 -10.87 -8.54
CA VAL A 332 10.73 -12.33 -8.28
C VAL A 332 9.30 -12.92 -8.27
N MET A 333 8.30 -12.17 -7.80
CA MET A 333 6.89 -12.60 -7.81
C MET A 333 6.35 -12.69 -9.25
N GLN A 334 6.71 -11.75 -10.12
CA GLN A 334 6.38 -11.81 -11.54
C GLN A 334 6.90 -13.11 -12.16
N ASP A 335 8.16 -13.48 -11.89
CA ASP A 335 8.77 -14.75 -12.35
C ASP A 335 8.06 -16.00 -11.82
N LEU A 336 7.60 -15.97 -10.56
CA LEU A 336 6.79 -17.06 -9.99
C LEU A 336 5.41 -17.13 -10.66
N ALA A 337 4.78 -15.98 -10.93
CA ALA A 337 3.51 -15.89 -11.63
C ALA A 337 3.61 -16.44 -13.06
N MET A 338 4.67 -16.08 -13.81
CA MET A 338 4.95 -16.61 -15.15
C MET A 338 5.21 -18.12 -15.16
N ARG A 339 5.73 -18.69 -14.08
CA ARG A 339 5.87 -20.15 -13.90
C ARG A 339 4.57 -20.85 -13.51
N GLY A 340 3.53 -20.08 -13.16
CA GLY A 340 2.21 -20.57 -12.79
C GLY A 340 2.05 -20.87 -11.31
N ASP A 341 2.96 -20.40 -10.46
CA ASP A 341 2.94 -20.67 -9.02
C ASP A 341 1.86 -19.82 -8.30
N LEU A 342 1.38 -18.72 -8.89
CA LEU A 342 0.33 -17.85 -8.33
C LEU A 342 -1.10 -18.19 -8.80
N VAL A 343 -1.29 -19.18 -9.68
CA VAL A 343 -2.61 -19.51 -10.25
C VAL A 343 -3.60 -19.99 -9.19
N GLU A 344 -3.17 -20.86 -8.26
CA GLU A 344 -4.06 -21.45 -7.25
C GLU A 344 -4.34 -20.49 -6.09
N SER A 345 -3.35 -19.66 -5.73
CA SER A 345 -3.42 -18.75 -4.59
C SER A 345 -4.06 -17.40 -4.93
N HIS A 346 -3.70 -16.80 -6.07
CA HIS A 346 -4.11 -15.44 -6.45
C HIS A 346 -5.01 -15.42 -7.70
N GLY A 347 -5.13 -16.53 -8.43
CA GLY A 347 -5.87 -16.57 -9.70
C GLY A 347 -5.08 -16.02 -10.89
N GLU A 348 -3.83 -15.62 -10.69
CA GLU A 348 -2.98 -15.03 -11.72
C GLU A 348 -2.46 -16.08 -12.70
N SER A 349 -2.83 -15.93 -13.97
CA SER A 349 -2.40 -16.86 -15.02
C SER A 349 -1.01 -16.49 -15.57
N PRO A 350 -0.18 -17.46 -15.99
CA PRO A 350 1.09 -17.18 -16.65
C PRO A 350 0.98 -16.25 -17.86
N ASP A 351 -0.11 -16.36 -18.62
CA ASP A 351 -0.36 -15.53 -19.80
C ASP A 351 -0.65 -14.07 -19.42
N ALA A 352 -1.29 -13.83 -18.26
CA ALA A 352 -1.53 -12.49 -17.72
C ALA A 352 -0.25 -11.91 -17.11
N ALA A 353 0.47 -12.71 -16.32
CA ALA A 353 1.75 -12.30 -15.72
C ALA A 353 2.82 -11.92 -16.76
N ALA A 354 2.78 -12.52 -17.96
CA ALA A 354 3.66 -12.15 -19.06
C ALA A 354 3.39 -10.74 -19.64
N LEU A 355 2.30 -10.08 -19.23
CA LEU A 355 1.98 -8.69 -19.58
C LEU A 355 2.32 -7.70 -18.46
N TRP A 356 2.70 -8.20 -17.28
CA TRP A 356 3.13 -7.34 -16.18
C TRP A 356 4.43 -6.61 -16.56
N VAL A 357 4.63 -5.44 -15.97
CA VAL A 357 5.87 -4.67 -16.09
C VAL A 357 6.89 -5.16 -15.06
N GLU A 358 8.17 -4.92 -15.31
CA GLU A 358 9.23 -5.19 -14.35
C GLU A 358 9.27 -4.06 -13.30
N ALA A 359 9.45 -4.41 -12.03
CA ALA A 359 9.55 -3.42 -10.95
C ALA A 359 10.80 -2.54 -11.14
N ASP A 360 10.68 -1.22 -11.07
CA ASP A 360 11.82 -0.29 -11.16
C ASP A 360 11.94 0.58 -9.89
N PRO A 361 12.99 0.40 -9.06
CA PRO A 361 13.31 1.23 -7.87
C PRO A 361 13.57 2.70 -8.11
N ASN A 362 13.34 3.17 -9.33
CA ASN A 362 13.51 4.57 -9.71
C ASN A 362 12.26 5.15 -10.38
N ASN A 363 11.15 4.42 -10.39
CA ASN A 363 9.91 4.81 -11.01
C ASN A 363 8.72 4.55 -10.08
N PRO A 364 8.13 5.60 -9.47
CA PRO A 364 7.08 5.45 -8.46
C PRO A 364 5.79 4.73 -8.90
N ASP A 365 5.65 4.47 -10.19
CA ASP A 365 4.47 3.91 -10.89
C ASP A 365 5.02 3.07 -12.05
N SER A 366 5.41 1.83 -11.75
CA SER A 366 6.13 0.94 -12.66
C SER A 366 5.29 0.58 -13.89
N ASP A 367 4.00 0.34 -13.71
CA ASP A 367 3.11 -0.11 -14.79
C ASP A 367 2.38 1.02 -15.54
N GLY A 368 2.43 2.24 -15.00
CA GLY A 368 2.01 3.48 -15.65
C GLY A 368 0.52 3.76 -15.58
N ASP A 369 -0.20 3.22 -14.60
CA ASP A 369 -1.63 3.42 -14.43
C ASP A 369 -2.02 4.60 -13.52
N THR A 370 -1.00 5.34 -13.05
CA THR A 370 -1.05 6.51 -12.18
C THR A 370 -1.26 6.23 -10.69
N MET A 371 -1.35 4.98 -10.28
CA MET A 371 -1.20 4.55 -8.89
C MET A 371 0.28 4.30 -8.59
N THR A 372 0.66 4.36 -7.31
CA THR A 372 2.06 4.14 -6.92
C THR A 372 2.31 2.72 -6.46
N ASP A 373 3.44 2.12 -6.81
CA ASP A 373 3.73 0.71 -6.50
C ASP A 373 3.61 0.44 -5.00
N GLY A 374 4.11 1.34 -4.16
CA GLY A 374 4.04 1.26 -2.71
C GLY A 374 2.62 1.30 -2.13
N TRP A 375 1.68 1.98 -2.78
CA TRP A 375 0.26 1.98 -2.38
C TRP A 375 -0.40 0.64 -2.75
N GLU A 376 -0.21 0.20 -3.99
CA GLU A 376 -0.79 -1.04 -4.51
C GLU A 376 -0.27 -2.27 -3.74
N ALA A 377 1.04 -2.31 -3.50
CA ALA A 377 1.67 -3.32 -2.67
C ALA A 377 1.28 -3.23 -1.18
N GLY A 378 0.72 -2.11 -0.72
CA GLY A 378 0.49 -1.83 0.70
C GLY A 378 1.78 -1.78 1.50
N GLY A 379 2.90 -1.41 0.86
CA GLY A 379 4.25 -1.44 1.41
C GLY A 379 4.80 -2.86 1.69
N LEU A 380 4.19 -3.90 1.12
CA LEU A 380 4.62 -5.29 1.30
C LEU A 380 5.60 -5.72 0.20
N CYS A 381 6.62 -6.49 0.56
CA CYS A 381 7.54 -7.09 -0.41
C CYS A 381 7.01 -8.38 -1.06
N SER A 382 5.76 -8.76 -0.80
CA SER A 382 5.18 -10.00 -1.32
C SER A 382 3.70 -9.82 -1.62
N TYR A 383 3.23 -10.45 -2.69
CA TYR A 383 1.81 -10.46 -3.01
C TYR A 383 1.05 -11.31 -1.98
N ASP A 384 0.31 -10.65 -1.08
CA ASP A 384 -0.55 -11.31 -0.11
C ASP A 384 -1.83 -11.79 -0.82
N PRO A 385 -2.26 -13.06 -0.65
CA PRO A 385 -3.51 -13.56 -1.22
C PRO A 385 -4.78 -12.79 -0.79
N MET A 386 -4.71 -11.99 0.27
CA MET A 386 -5.80 -11.10 0.68
C MET A 386 -5.85 -9.78 -0.09
N ARG A 387 -4.81 -9.43 -0.86
CA ARG A 387 -4.71 -8.20 -1.67
C ARG A 387 -4.96 -8.44 -3.16
N VAL A 388 -5.54 -9.59 -3.51
CA VAL A 388 -5.79 -9.94 -4.92
C VAL A 388 -6.70 -8.91 -5.56
N GLY A 389 -6.28 -8.39 -6.72
CA GLY A 389 -7.00 -7.36 -7.46
C GLY A 389 -6.32 -5.98 -7.46
N VAL A 390 -5.20 -5.85 -6.73
CA VAL A 390 -4.35 -4.65 -6.70
C VAL A 390 -2.89 -5.12 -6.82
N ASN A 391 -2.23 -4.82 -7.93
CA ASN A 391 -0.89 -5.31 -8.21
C ASN A 391 -0.04 -4.24 -8.91
N PRO A 392 1.08 -3.80 -8.29
CA PRO A 392 1.92 -2.69 -8.78
C PRO A 392 2.59 -2.91 -10.14
N LEU A 393 2.51 -4.13 -10.67
CA LEU A 393 3.10 -4.49 -11.96
C LEU A 393 2.04 -4.71 -13.04
N ASN A 394 0.76 -4.48 -12.73
CA ASN A 394 -0.38 -4.80 -13.57
C ASN A 394 -1.41 -3.65 -13.69
N GLY A 395 -1.07 -2.63 -14.46
CA GLY A 395 -1.92 -1.45 -14.66
C GLY A 395 -3.26 -1.70 -15.37
N SER A 396 -3.60 -2.96 -15.66
CA SER A 396 -4.95 -3.33 -16.10
C SER A 396 -5.94 -3.53 -14.94
N ASP A 397 -5.46 -3.56 -13.70
CA ASP A 397 -6.29 -3.71 -12.52
C ASP A 397 -6.76 -2.39 -11.89
N ALA A 398 -6.31 -1.23 -12.37
CA ALA A 398 -6.86 0.09 -12.03
C ALA A 398 -8.41 0.18 -12.01
N LEU A 399 -9.10 -0.62 -12.84
CA LEU A 399 -10.56 -0.66 -12.94
C LEU A 399 -11.19 -1.87 -12.22
N GLN A 400 -10.43 -2.64 -11.46
CA GLN A 400 -10.95 -3.67 -10.58
C GLN A 400 -11.55 -3.03 -9.32
N ASN A 401 -12.46 -3.78 -8.72
CA ASN A 401 -13.12 -3.46 -7.47
C ASN A 401 -13.06 -4.75 -6.63
N PRO A 402 -11.99 -4.92 -5.83
CA PRO A 402 -11.73 -6.16 -5.11
C PRO A 402 -12.67 -6.41 -3.92
N ASP A 403 -13.04 -5.35 -3.20
CA ASP A 403 -13.88 -5.41 -2.01
C ASP A 403 -15.40 -5.39 -2.31
N GLY A 404 -15.76 -5.02 -3.53
CA GLY A 404 -17.11 -5.05 -4.09
C GLY A 404 -17.96 -3.84 -3.73
N ASP A 405 -17.36 -2.74 -3.28
CA ASP A 405 -18.08 -1.56 -2.80
C ASP A 405 -18.49 -0.60 -3.94
N GLY A 406 -19.20 0.48 -3.63
CA GLY A 406 -19.87 1.33 -4.62
C GLY A 406 -21.33 1.56 -4.28
N PHE A 407 -22.07 2.14 -5.22
CA PHE A 407 -23.51 2.40 -5.04
C PHE A 407 -24.29 2.20 -6.34
N ASP A 408 -25.34 1.38 -6.29
CA ASP A 408 -26.26 1.14 -7.41
C ASP A 408 -27.14 2.37 -7.67
N VAL A 409 -26.59 3.36 -8.38
CA VAL A 409 -27.23 4.65 -8.68
C VAL A 409 -28.55 4.46 -9.43
N ASN A 410 -28.65 3.43 -10.26
CA ASN A 410 -29.82 3.21 -11.12
C ASN A 410 -30.90 2.30 -10.50
N LEU A 411 -30.60 1.70 -9.33
CA LEU A 411 -31.49 0.88 -8.52
C LEU A 411 -32.02 -0.37 -9.26
N ASP A 412 -31.20 -1.02 -10.09
CA ASP A 412 -31.55 -2.28 -10.77
C ASP A 412 -31.07 -3.56 -10.06
N GLY A 413 -30.42 -3.38 -8.91
CA GLY A 413 -29.88 -4.42 -8.04
C GLY A 413 -28.55 -4.99 -8.51
N LEU A 414 -27.89 -4.36 -9.49
CA LEU A 414 -26.61 -4.80 -10.04
C LEU A 414 -25.62 -3.63 -10.10
N LEU A 415 -24.50 -3.77 -9.41
CA LEU A 415 -23.42 -2.79 -9.49
C LEU A 415 -22.76 -2.81 -10.88
N ALA A 416 -22.99 -1.77 -11.67
CA ALA A 416 -22.37 -1.60 -12.99
C ALA A 416 -20.93 -1.05 -12.87
N PRO A 417 -20.08 -1.17 -13.91
CA PRO A 417 -18.72 -0.64 -13.87
C PRO A 417 -18.59 0.88 -13.61
N GLY A 418 -19.64 1.67 -13.87
CA GLY A 418 -19.65 3.10 -13.54
C GLY A 418 -20.19 3.44 -12.15
N GLU A 419 -20.65 2.43 -11.43
CA GLU A 419 -21.23 2.50 -10.07
C GLU A 419 -20.29 1.88 -9.04
N ALA A 420 -19.36 1.03 -9.48
CA ALA A 420 -18.25 0.52 -8.69
C ALA A 420 -17.28 1.65 -8.31
N TYR A 421 -16.91 1.69 -7.04
CA TYR A 421 -15.72 2.41 -6.61
C TYR A 421 -14.55 1.44 -6.88
N VAL A 422 -13.57 1.89 -7.67
CA VAL A 422 -12.51 1.02 -8.24
C VAL A 422 -11.16 1.54 -7.77
N ASN A 423 -10.12 0.69 -7.78
CA ASN A 423 -8.77 1.03 -7.31
C ASN A 423 -8.30 2.44 -7.72
N TRP A 424 -8.51 2.82 -8.99
CA TRP A 424 -8.10 4.13 -9.50
C TRP A 424 -8.85 5.29 -8.83
N LEU A 425 -10.16 5.15 -8.62
CA LEU A 425 -10.98 6.17 -7.93
C LEU A 425 -10.57 6.30 -6.46
N GLU A 426 -10.26 5.17 -5.83
CA GLU A 426 -9.84 5.10 -4.44
C GLU A 426 -8.50 5.78 -4.19
N PHE A 427 -7.51 5.50 -5.06
CA PHE A 427 -6.21 6.15 -5.00
C PHE A 427 -6.29 7.66 -5.27
N HIS A 428 -7.08 8.05 -6.29
CA HIS A 428 -7.21 9.43 -6.74
C HIS A 428 -8.30 10.23 -6.01
N LEU A 429 -8.90 9.72 -4.95
CA LEU A 429 -9.80 10.49 -4.09
C LEU A 429 -9.14 11.80 -3.62
N LYS A 430 -7.85 11.74 -3.27
CA LYS A 430 -7.03 12.91 -2.89
C LYS A 430 -6.87 13.96 -3.99
N ASP A 431 -7.04 13.58 -5.24
CA ASP A 431 -6.90 14.44 -6.42
C ASP A 431 -8.25 14.92 -6.96
N LEU A 432 -9.35 14.53 -6.33
CA LEU A 432 -10.70 14.90 -6.74
C LEU A 432 -10.93 16.41 -6.58
N GLU A 433 -11.37 17.03 -7.68
CA GLU A 433 -11.85 18.40 -7.72
C GLU A 433 -13.21 18.44 -8.44
N VAL A 434 -14.17 19.18 -7.88
CA VAL A 434 -15.42 19.51 -8.58
C VAL A 434 -15.29 20.92 -9.13
N VAL A 435 -15.29 21.06 -10.46
CA VAL A 435 -15.05 22.34 -11.13
C VAL A 435 -16.11 22.61 -12.19
N ASN A 436 -16.85 23.71 -12.06
CA ASN A 436 -17.98 24.07 -12.93
C ASN A 436 -19.07 22.97 -13.02
N GLY A 437 -19.35 22.28 -11.92
CA GLY A 437 -20.38 21.23 -11.84
C GLY A 437 -20.01 19.94 -12.57
N ALA A 438 -18.71 19.60 -12.61
CA ALA A 438 -18.21 18.33 -13.11
C ALA A 438 -17.02 17.87 -12.26
N VAL A 439 -16.91 16.56 -12.05
CA VAL A 439 -15.77 15.93 -11.38
C VAL A 439 -14.55 15.92 -12.31
N SER A 440 -13.39 16.18 -11.74
CA SER A 440 -12.08 16.25 -12.39
C SER A 440 -11.02 15.70 -11.45
N PHE A 441 -9.97 15.09 -11.99
CA PHE A 441 -8.83 14.55 -11.23
C PHE A 441 -7.52 15.16 -11.74
N ALA A 442 -7.56 16.42 -12.18
CA ALA A 442 -6.43 17.07 -12.82
C ALA A 442 -5.22 17.13 -11.85
N PRO A 443 -3.99 16.80 -12.29
CA PRO A 443 -3.55 16.71 -13.68
C PRO A 443 -3.75 15.34 -14.36
N TYR A 444 -4.33 14.35 -13.69
CA TYR A 444 -4.51 12.99 -14.21
C TYR A 444 -5.68 12.92 -15.19
N GLU A 445 -5.55 12.05 -16.20
CA GLU A 445 -6.62 11.76 -17.14
C GLU A 445 -7.40 10.53 -16.65
N ILE A 446 -8.73 10.64 -16.64
CA ILE A 446 -9.60 9.50 -16.29
C ILE A 446 -9.36 8.35 -17.28
N PRO A 447 -9.07 7.12 -16.79
CA PRO A 447 -8.79 5.96 -17.64
C PRO A 447 -9.89 5.66 -18.67
N GLU A 448 -9.50 5.12 -19.83
CA GLU A 448 -10.46 4.74 -20.86
C GLU A 448 -11.39 3.62 -20.37
N GLY A 449 -12.68 3.90 -20.32
CA GLY A 449 -13.70 2.93 -19.91
C GLY A 449 -14.22 3.11 -18.49
N LEU A 450 -13.60 3.99 -17.70
CA LEU A 450 -14.14 4.42 -16.40
C LEU A 450 -15.29 5.42 -16.62
N ASP A 451 -16.45 5.12 -16.08
CA ASP A 451 -17.61 6.01 -16.04
C ASP A 451 -17.79 6.55 -14.62
N LEU A 452 -18.13 7.83 -14.49
CA LEU A 452 -18.25 8.51 -13.19
C LEU A 452 -19.71 8.59 -12.75
N THR A 453 -20.48 7.53 -12.99
CA THR A 453 -21.90 7.50 -12.62
C THR A 453 -22.07 7.55 -11.10
N LEU A 454 -21.18 6.91 -10.35
CA LEU A 454 -21.11 6.96 -8.89
C LEU A 454 -21.17 8.40 -8.33
N PHE A 455 -20.43 9.34 -8.95
CA PHE A 455 -20.34 10.73 -8.50
C PHE A 455 -21.53 11.63 -8.90
N GLN A 456 -22.52 11.11 -9.62
CA GLN A 456 -23.66 11.94 -10.07
C GLN A 456 -24.42 12.57 -8.91
N GLY A 457 -24.54 11.85 -7.78
CA GLY A 457 -25.19 12.36 -6.58
C GLY A 457 -24.48 13.61 -6.04
N MET A 458 -23.15 13.55 -5.90
CA MET A 458 -22.33 14.66 -5.43
C MET A 458 -22.57 15.97 -6.19
N LEU A 459 -22.82 15.89 -7.50
CA LEU A 459 -23.06 17.05 -8.37
C LEU A 459 -24.43 17.71 -8.17
N LEU A 460 -25.30 17.16 -7.31
CA LEU A 460 -26.56 17.77 -6.90
C LEU A 460 -26.37 18.88 -5.85
N GLY A 461 -25.24 18.86 -5.14
CA GLY A 461 -24.88 19.86 -4.13
C GLY A 461 -24.24 21.13 -4.70
N ASP A 462 -23.79 22.00 -3.80
CA ASP A 462 -22.97 23.16 -4.16
C ASP A 462 -21.52 22.75 -4.49
N GLU A 463 -20.78 23.63 -5.17
CA GLU A 463 -19.38 23.38 -5.53
C GLU A 463 -18.46 23.47 -4.28
N PRO A 464 -17.68 22.44 -3.96
CA PRO A 464 -16.83 22.38 -2.79
C PRO A 464 -15.67 23.38 -2.82
N ALA A 465 -15.27 23.85 -1.64
CA ALA A 465 -14.13 24.76 -1.51
C ALA A 465 -12.78 24.02 -1.54
N HIS A 466 -12.78 22.74 -1.12
CA HIS A 466 -11.60 21.87 -1.02
C HIS A 466 -11.99 20.38 -1.11
N GLY A 467 -10.99 19.51 -1.25
CA GLY A 467 -11.19 18.05 -1.36
C GLY A 467 -11.37 17.37 0.00
N PHE A 468 -11.72 16.08 -0.01
CA PHE A 468 -11.99 15.28 1.19
C PHE A 468 -10.86 15.26 2.22
N ILE A 469 -9.61 15.26 1.75
CA ILE A 469 -8.42 15.24 2.62
C ILE A 469 -8.33 16.43 3.59
N ASP A 470 -8.86 17.59 3.21
CA ASP A 470 -8.81 18.80 4.03
C ASP A 470 -9.80 18.77 5.20
N ASP A 471 -10.88 17.97 5.08
CA ASP A 471 -11.88 17.73 6.13
C ASP A 471 -11.67 16.40 6.88
N ALA A 472 -10.78 15.54 6.41
CA ALA A 472 -10.50 14.24 7.00
C ALA A 472 -10.03 14.33 8.46
N ASP A 473 -10.44 13.37 9.31
CA ASP A 473 -10.05 13.39 10.70
C ASP A 473 -8.57 13.03 10.90
N MET A 474 -7.91 13.75 11.81
CA MET A 474 -6.48 13.56 12.06
C MET A 474 -6.11 12.14 12.51
N ALA A 475 -7.03 11.36 13.08
CA ALA A 475 -6.69 10.02 13.53
C ALA A 475 -6.59 9.05 12.33
N THR A 476 -7.42 9.22 11.31
CA THR A 476 -7.38 8.43 10.06
C THR A 476 -6.14 8.80 9.23
N LEU A 477 -5.89 10.10 9.05
CA LEU A 477 -4.68 10.58 8.36
C LEU A 477 -3.37 10.17 9.05
N ALA A 478 -3.37 10.04 10.39
CA ALA A 478 -2.16 9.68 11.14
C ALA A 478 -1.82 8.18 11.08
N THR A 479 -2.78 7.33 10.70
CA THR A 479 -2.57 5.89 10.53
C THR A 479 -2.27 5.48 9.10
N ALA A 480 -2.59 6.34 8.13
CA ALA A 480 -2.26 6.12 6.72
C ALA A 480 -0.73 6.09 6.50
N VAL A 481 -0.28 5.20 5.62
CA VAL A 481 1.09 5.27 5.09
C VAL A 481 1.24 6.55 4.24
N PRO A 482 2.41 7.20 4.20
CA PRO A 482 2.57 8.51 3.55
C PRO A 482 2.03 8.61 2.12
N THR A 483 2.07 7.52 1.34
CA THR A 483 1.62 7.46 -0.05
C THR A 483 0.12 7.18 -0.20
N ALA A 484 -0.53 6.68 0.85
CA ALA A 484 -1.98 6.48 0.96
C ALA A 484 -2.70 7.66 1.65
N VAL A 485 -2.00 8.74 2.00
CA VAL A 485 -2.66 9.88 2.65
C VAL A 485 -3.66 10.52 1.68
N GLY A 486 -4.94 10.46 2.03
CA GLY A 486 -6.05 11.00 1.24
C GLY A 486 -6.68 10.02 0.24
N SER A 487 -6.22 8.78 0.17
CA SER A 487 -6.89 7.69 -0.57
C SER A 487 -7.68 6.78 0.37
N THR A 488 -8.61 6.00 -0.18
CA THR A 488 -9.27 4.86 0.49
C THR A 488 -8.49 3.55 0.29
N ASP A 489 -8.90 2.46 0.95
CA ASP A 489 -8.29 1.13 0.84
C ASP A 489 -9.13 0.20 -0.08
N PRO A 490 -8.62 -0.21 -1.25
CA PRO A 490 -9.34 -1.01 -2.27
C PRO A 490 -9.73 -2.42 -1.85
N LEU A 491 -9.40 -2.79 -0.62
CA LEU A 491 -9.67 -4.10 -0.04
C LEU A 491 -10.56 -4.00 1.20
N ASP A 492 -10.92 -2.79 1.62
CA ASP A 492 -11.76 -2.53 2.78
C ASP A 492 -12.87 -1.54 2.39
N PRO A 493 -14.13 -2.00 2.30
CA PRO A 493 -15.23 -1.17 1.81
C PRO A 493 -15.63 -0.03 2.75
N ASP A 494 -15.01 0.09 3.94
CA ASP A 494 -15.25 1.12 4.98
C ASP A 494 -13.89 1.57 5.55
N SER A 495 -13.22 2.45 4.80
CA SER A 495 -11.81 2.81 4.97
C SER A 495 -11.50 3.48 6.31
N ASP A 496 -12.44 4.24 6.87
CA ASP A 496 -12.27 4.91 8.17
C ASP A 496 -12.95 4.18 9.35
N SER A 497 -13.56 3.03 9.05
CA SER A 497 -14.20 2.11 9.99
C SER A 497 -15.33 2.77 10.79
N ASP A 498 -16.17 3.52 10.11
CA ASP A 498 -17.25 4.24 10.73
C ASP A 498 -18.61 3.53 10.71
N GLY A 499 -18.73 2.51 9.86
CA GLY A 499 -19.91 1.70 9.62
C GLY A 499 -20.74 2.12 8.40
N MET A 500 -20.21 2.97 7.53
CA MET A 500 -20.71 3.35 6.21
C MET A 500 -19.68 2.95 5.13
N PRO A 501 -20.09 2.48 3.95
CA PRO A 501 -19.15 2.13 2.88
C PRO A 501 -18.72 3.33 2.05
N ASP A 502 -17.46 3.31 1.61
CA ASP A 502 -16.84 4.43 0.90
C ASP A 502 -17.63 4.83 -0.35
N GLY A 503 -18.00 3.85 -1.19
CA GLY A 503 -18.81 4.10 -2.38
C GLY A 503 -20.19 4.71 -2.11
N TRP A 504 -20.84 4.36 -0.98
CA TRP A 504 -22.11 4.96 -0.58
C TRP A 504 -21.90 6.42 -0.16
N GLU A 505 -20.88 6.67 0.65
CA GLU A 505 -20.52 8.02 1.10
C GLU A 505 -20.19 8.94 -0.08
N ILE A 506 -19.40 8.47 -1.05
CA ILE A 506 -19.07 9.23 -2.27
C ILE A 506 -20.32 9.64 -3.06
N HIS A 507 -21.31 8.75 -3.16
CA HIS A 507 -22.55 9.06 -3.88
C HIS A 507 -23.37 10.15 -3.17
N PHE A 508 -23.48 10.05 -1.85
CA PHE A 508 -24.32 10.92 -1.03
C PHE A 508 -23.61 12.16 -0.48
N ALA A 509 -22.29 12.26 -0.61
CA ALA A 509 -21.53 13.43 -0.19
C ALA A 509 -22.04 14.72 -0.85
N ARG A 510 -22.30 15.74 -0.03
CA ARG A 510 -22.64 17.09 -0.47
C ARG A 510 -21.72 18.10 0.20
N TRP A 511 -21.58 19.24 -0.46
CA TRP A 511 -20.88 20.37 0.12
C TRP A 511 -21.82 21.22 0.97
N ALA A 512 -21.56 21.29 2.28
CA ALA A 512 -22.32 22.10 3.22
C ALA A 512 -21.73 23.52 3.29
N VAL A 513 -22.36 24.47 2.58
CA VAL A 513 -21.81 25.84 2.37
C VAL A 513 -21.67 26.65 3.67
N LEU A 514 -22.50 26.40 4.69
CA LEU A 514 -22.45 27.17 5.94
C LEU A 514 -21.37 26.64 6.89
N GLU A 515 -21.16 25.33 6.86
CA GLU A 515 -20.21 24.56 7.65
C GLU A 515 -18.81 24.57 7.02
N ASP A 516 -18.73 24.84 5.71
CA ASP A 516 -17.49 24.83 4.91
C ASP A 516 -16.82 23.44 4.93
N SER A 517 -17.65 22.38 4.84
CA SER A 517 -17.22 20.99 4.92
C SER A 517 -18.07 20.04 4.08
N TRP A 518 -17.53 18.85 3.82
CA TRP A 518 -18.30 17.71 3.28
C TRP A 518 -19.30 17.14 4.30
N THR A 519 -20.48 16.72 3.84
CA THR A 519 -21.51 16.07 4.69
C THR A 519 -21.23 14.61 4.96
N LEU A 520 -20.54 13.94 4.04
CA LEU A 520 -20.06 12.56 4.12
C LEU A 520 -18.64 12.52 3.56
N ASN A 521 -17.76 11.69 4.12
CA ASN A 521 -16.36 11.63 3.76
C ASN A 521 -15.74 10.28 4.17
N PRO A 522 -15.34 9.42 3.20
CA PRO A 522 -14.89 8.04 3.46
C PRO A 522 -13.54 7.92 4.19
N ILE A 523 -12.95 9.06 4.57
CA ILE A 523 -11.72 9.14 5.35
C ILE A 523 -11.88 10.04 6.59
N ASP A 524 -13.12 10.33 7.01
CA ASP A 524 -13.48 11.03 8.25
C ASP A 524 -14.53 10.25 9.05
N ARG A 525 -14.04 9.47 10.01
CA ARG A 525 -14.86 8.62 10.87
C ARG A 525 -15.95 9.33 11.69
N THR A 526 -15.93 10.67 11.73
CA THR A 526 -16.76 11.52 12.58
C THR A 526 -18.01 12.03 11.90
N ASP A 527 -18.08 11.91 10.57
CA ASP A 527 -19.26 12.27 9.79
C ASP A 527 -20.46 11.35 10.06
N ARG A 528 -20.23 10.11 10.54
CA ARG A 528 -21.27 9.20 11.06
C ARG A 528 -22.20 9.83 12.10
N PHE A 529 -21.74 10.88 12.79
CA PHE A 529 -22.48 11.59 13.84
C PHE A 529 -23.21 12.83 13.31
N LEU A 530 -22.95 13.22 12.07
CA LEU A 530 -23.62 14.31 11.40
C LEU A 530 -25.01 13.86 10.93
N ASP A 531 -25.78 14.86 10.55
CA ASP A 531 -27.19 14.82 10.23
C ASP A 531 -27.33 15.81 9.07
N ALA A 532 -27.10 15.31 7.86
CA ALA A 532 -26.73 16.15 6.72
C ALA A 532 -27.88 17.02 6.21
N ASP A 533 -29.12 16.67 6.51
CA ASP A 533 -30.33 17.42 6.16
C ASP A 533 -31.13 17.95 7.37
N ASP A 534 -30.56 17.84 8.58
CA ASP A 534 -31.08 18.35 9.86
C ASP A 534 -32.45 17.78 10.27
N ASP A 535 -32.79 16.58 9.79
CA ASP A 535 -34.07 15.91 10.01
C ASP A 535 -34.13 15.13 11.33
N GLY A 536 -32.99 14.90 11.98
CA GLY A 536 -32.86 14.17 13.25
C GLY A 536 -32.40 12.71 13.12
N MET A 537 -32.18 12.19 11.92
CA MET A 537 -31.54 10.91 11.62
C MET A 537 -30.06 11.16 11.30
N THR A 538 -29.16 10.34 11.83
CA THR A 538 -27.72 10.52 11.50
C THR A 538 -27.39 9.79 10.21
N ASN A 539 -26.37 10.28 9.50
CA ASN A 539 -25.76 9.60 8.35
C ASN A 539 -25.57 8.08 8.60
N TRP A 540 -25.04 7.71 9.77
CA TRP A 540 -24.85 6.31 10.16
C TRP A 540 -26.17 5.53 10.23
N GLU A 541 -27.21 6.13 10.83
CA GLU A 541 -28.52 5.49 10.96
C GLU A 541 -29.20 5.32 9.60
N GLU A 542 -28.98 6.25 8.68
CA GLU A 542 -29.56 6.26 7.33
C GLU A 542 -29.00 5.15 6.47
N TYR A 543 -27.67 5.00 6.44
CA TYR A 543 -27.05 3.83 5.83
C TYR A 543 -27.49 2.55 6.53
N ASN A 544 -27.43 2.51 7.87
CA ASN A 544 -27.75 1.31 8.65
C ASN A 544 -29.25 1.03 8.82
N ALA A 545 -30.11 1.76 8.12
CA ALA A 545 -31.50 1.38 7.90
C ALA A 545 -31.60 0.15 6.98
N ILE A 546 -30.58 -0.11 6.16
CA ILE A 546 -30.52 -1.21 5.18
C ILE A 546 -30.81 -2.59 5.77
N ASP A 547 -31.37 -3.49 4.96
CA ASP A 547 -31.42 -4.93 5.26
C ASP A 547 -29.98 -5.47 5.38
N PRO A 548 -29.59 -6.07 6.52
CA PRO A 548 -28.27 -6.69 6.68
C PRO A 548 -27.90 -7.71 5.60
N ALA A 549 -28.87 -8.28 4.88
CA ALA A 549 -28.64 -9.18 3.75
C ALA A 549 -28.20 -8.48 2.45
N LEU A 550 -28.43 -7.18 2.34
CA LEU A 550 -28.03 -6.32 1.21
C LEU A 550 -26.80 -5.47 1.55
N ASN A 551 -26.35 -5.47 2.80
CA ASN A 551 -25.24 -4.66 3.26
C ASN A 551 -23.90 -5.22 2.73
N VAL A 552 -23.02 -4.32 2.27
CA VAL A 552 -21.66 -4.66 1.81
C VAL A 552 -20.79 -5.13 2.98
N LEU A 553 -21.02 -4.58 4.17
CA LEU A 553 -20.25 -4.88 5.38
C LEU A 553 -20.75 -6.19 6.03
N ALA A 554 -19.81 -7.09 6.36
CA ALA A 554 -20.13 -8.47 6.77
C ALA A 554 -20.70 -8.64 8.20
N ASN A 555 -20.70 -7.61 9.06
CA ASN A 555 -21.25 -7.64 10.43
C ASN A 555 -21.65 -6.25 10.92
N VAL A 556 -22.91 -5.87 10.71
CA VAL A 556 -23.35 -4.50 10.95
C VAL A 556 -24.46 -4.45 12.01
N GLN A 557 -24.44 -3.37 12.78
CA GLN A 557 -25.53 -3.01 13.67
C GLN A 557 -26.52 -2.18 12.87
N SER A 558 -27.81 -2.35 13.12
CA SER A 558 -28.85 -1.69 12.33
C SER A 558 -29.68 -0.71 13.13
N SER A 559 -30.13 0.34 12.44
CA SER A 559 -31.20 1.23 12.89
C SER A 559 -32.55 0.50 12.79
N PRO A 560 -33.48 0.66 13.75
CA PRO A 560 -33.48 1.63 14.85
C PRO A 560 -32.89 1.12 16.18
N GLN A 561 -32.48 -0.16 16.26
CA GLN A 561 -32.03 -0.73 17.54
C GLN A 561 -30.75 -0.07 18.05
N PHE A 562 -29.82 0.22 17.15
CA PHE A 562 -28.58 0.92 17.46
C PHE A 562 -28.62 2.33 16.89
N PHE A 563 -27.93 3.24 17.57
CA PHE A 563 -27.76 4.62 17.14
C PHE A 563 -26.42 5.13 17.66
N VAL A 564 -25.93 6.18 17.02
CA VAL A 564 -24.69 6.86 17.38
C VAL A 564 -24.93 7.85 18.53
N THR A 565 -24.05 7.84 19.53
CA THR A 565 -24.12 8.79 20.64
C THR A 565 -22.74 9.01 21.29
N THR A 566 -22.66 9.91 22.25
CA THR A 566 -21.43 10.18 23.01
C THR A 566 -21.58 9.76 24.47
N ILE A 567 -20.65 8.93 24.97
CA ILE A 567 -20.53 8.66 26.40
C ILE A 567 -19.40 9.54 26.96
N GLY A 568 -19.79 10.66 27.55
CA GLY A 568 -18.83 11.69 27.98
C GLY A 568 -18.35 12.50 26.78
N THR A 569 -17.12 12.26 26.34
CA THR A 569 -16.57 12.84 25.09
C THR A 569 -16.16 11.75 24.09
N ALA A 570 -16.42 10.48 24.40
CA ALA A 570 -16.05 9.36 23.54
C ALA A 570 -17.24 9.01 22.64
N PRO A 571 -17.08 9.06 21.30
CA PRO A 571 -18.08 8.55 20.37
C PRO A 571 -18.26 7.04 20.56
N THR A 572 -19.50 6.55 20.47
CA THR A 572 -19.83 5.12 20.54
C THR A 572 -21.21 4.83 19.97
N LEU A 573 -21.37 3.64 19.41
CA LEU A 573 -22.69 3.06 19.14
C LEU A 573 -23.34 2.61 20.45
N GLN A 574 -24.63 2.87 20.60
CA GLN A 574 -25.42 2.46 21.76
C GLN A 574 -26.71 1.77 21.32
N GLN A 575 -27.05 0.68 22.00
CA GLN A 575 -28.35 0.04 21.86
C GLN A 575 -29.43 0.89 22.56
N TRP A 576 -30.56 1.11 21.88
CA TRP A 576 -31.75 1.70 22.48
C TRP A 576 -32.54 0.64 23.26
N PRO A 577 -32.65 0.73 24.60
CA PRO A 577 -33.21 -0.35 25.40
C PRO A 577 -34.68 -0.67 25.13
N THR A 578 -35.44 0.28 24.59
CA THR A 578 -36.86 0.12 24.24
C THR A 578 -37.02 -0.82 23.04
N ILE A 579 -36.04 -0.85 22.14
CA ILE A 579 -36.05 -1.67 20.93
C ILE A 579 -35.36 -3.02 21.16
N LEU A 580 -36.17 -4.05 21.35
CA LEU A 580 -35.69 -5.42 21.61
C LEU A 580 -35.52 -6.26 20.34
N VAL A 581 -36.03 -5.78 19.21
CA VAL A 581 -35.97 -6.45 17.90
C VAL A 581 -34.69 -6.02 17.18
N SER A 582 -34.04 -6.96 16.50
CA SER A 582 -32.78 -6.76 15.79
C SER A 582 -32.93 -6.55 14.29
N GLU A 583 -34.17 -6.57 13.79
CA GLU A 583 -34.47 -6.33 12.38
C GLU A 583 -34.27 -4.83 12.08
N SER A 584 -33.76 -4.53 10.88
CA SER A 584 -33.61 -3.15 10.42
C SER A 584 -34.91 -2.61 9.83
N PHE A 585 -34.95 -1.33 9.48
CA PHE A 585 -36.03 -0.75 8.69
C PHE A 585 -36.17 -1.40 7.30
N GLY A 586 -35.05 -1.63 6.63
CA GLY A 586 -34.91 -2.24 5.31
C GLY A 586 -35.32 -3.71 5.23
N SER A 587 -35.30 -4.43 6.36
CA SER A 587 -35.61 -5.88 6.43
C SER A 587 -37.03 -6.25 5.96
N PHE A 588 -37.94 -5.28 5.90
CA PHE A 588 -39.34 -5.48 5.50
C PHE A 588 -39.77 -4.66 4.30
N VAL A 589 -38.81 -4.07 3.59
CA VAL A 589 -39.07 -3.25 2.42
C VAL A 589 -39.38 -4.11 1.20
N SER A 590 -40.34 -3.67 0.39
CA SER A 590 -40.72 -4.40 -0.83
C SER A 590 -39.77 -4.07 -1.99
N GLU A 591 -39.62 -4.99 -2.94
CA GLU A 591 -38.86 -4.75 -4.18
C GLU A 591 -39.33 -3.51 -4.95
N ALA A 592 -40.60 -3.12 -4.81
CA ALA A 592 -41.10 -1.89 -5.44
C ALA A 592 -40.54 -0.61 -4.81
N VAL A 593 -40.28 -0.63 -3.51
CA VAL A 593 -39.67 0.48 -2.76
C VAL A 593 -38.17 0.52 -3.01
N LEU A 594 -37.49 -0.63 -2.96
CA LEU A 594 -36.06 -0.71 -3.28
C LEU A 594 -35.75 -0.13 -4.67
N ASN A 595 -36.61 -0.40 -5.66
CA ASN A 595 -36.46 0.15 -7.02
C ASN A 595 -36.85 1.64 -7.14
N SER A 596 -37.44 2.26 -6.10
CA SER A 596 -37.88 3.67 -6.13
C SER A 596 -37.00 4.61 -5.31
N SER A 597 -36.63 4.22 -4.09
CA SER A 597 -35.83 5.02 -3.15
C SER A 597 -34.52 4.34 -2.74
N GLY A 598 -34.34 3.07 -3.07
CA GLY A 598 -33.13 2.32 -2.72
C GLY A 598 -33.22 1.58 -1.39
N PRO A 599 -32.10 1.00 -0.94
CA PRO A 599 -32.07 0.14 0.24
C PRO A 599 -31.76 0.87 1.56
N THR A 600 -31.36 2.15 1.50
CA THR A 600 -31.01 3.02 2.64
C THR A 600 -31.96 4.22 2.70
N ALA A 601 -31.95 4.96 3.81
CA ALA A 601 -32.47 6.32 3.79
C ALA A 601 -31.49 7.26 3.04
N ASP A 602 -31.97 8.42 2.58
CA ASP A 602 -31.15 9.40 1.85
C ASP A 602 -30.72 10.55 2.78
N PRO A 603 -29.42 10.65 3.15
CA PRO A 603 -28.85 11.69 4.03
C PRO A 603 -29.04 13.13 3.56
N ASN A 604 -29.59 13.34 2.38
CA ASN A 604 -29.84 14.68 1.85
C ASN A 604 -31.33 14.93 1.59
N ASN A 605 -32.21 14.10 2.13
CA ASN A 605 -33.65 14.21 1.95
C ASN A 605 -34.39 13.93 3.27
N PRO A 606 -34.90 14.97 3.97
CA PRO A 606 -35.50 14.83 5.30
C PRO A 606 -36.71 13.89 5.41
N ASP A 607 -37.30 13.47 4.29
CA ASP A 607 -38.47 12.58 4.20
C ASP A 607 -38.20 11.64 3.01
N THR A 608 -37.48 10.55 3.28
CA THR A 608 -36.95 9.63 2.27
C THR A 608 -38.07 9.05 1.40
N ASP A 609 -39.19 8.66 2.01
CA ASP A 609 -40.29 7.99 1.31
C ASP A 609 -41.39 8.94 0.79
N GLY A 610 -41.35 10.20 1.22
CA GLY A 610 -42.17 11.30 0.73
C GLY A 610 -43.61 11.29 1.25
N ASP A 611 -43.86 10.73 2.44
CA ASP A 611 -45.20 10.64 3.02
C ASP A 611 -45.59 11.82 3.92
N GLY A 612 -44.63 12.73 4.18
CA GLY A 612 -44.81 13.96 4.95
C GLY A 612 -44.36 13.86 6.41
N ILE A 613 -43.88 12.70 6.85
CA ILE A 613 -43.20 12.52 8.14
C ILE A 613 -41.71 12.48 7.85
N ILE A 614 -40.91 13.20 8.65
CA ILE A 614 -39.45 13.20 8.46
C ILE A 614 -38.80 11.96 9.09
N ASP A 615 -37.71 11.47 8.52
CA ASP A 615 -37.12 10.18 8.88
C ASP A 615 -36.73 10.14 10.37
N GLY A 616 -36.14 11.22 10.86
CA GLY A 616 -35.80 11.40 12.28
C GLY A 616 -36.99 11.28 13.24
N MET A 617 -38.21 11.66 12.81
CA MET A 617 -39.43 11.50 13.62
C MET A 617 -39.89 10.05 13.65
N GLU A 618 -39.88 9.38 12.50
CA GLU A 618 -40.23 7.97 12.41
C GLU A 618 -39.31 7.14 13.28
N VAL A 619 -38.01 7.41 13.20
CA VAL A 619 -36.99 6.78 14.02
C VAL A 619 -37.22 7.01 15.52
N LEU A 620 -37.68 8.20 15.94
CA LEU A 620 -37.89 8.52 17.34
C LEU A 620 -39.18 7.92 17.92
N PHE A 621 -40.23 7.76 17.11
CA PHE A 621 -41.55 7.32 17.58
C PHE A 621 -41.93 5.91 17.14
N THR A 622 -41.10 5.24 16.31
CA THR A 622 -41.38 3.88 15.87
C THR A 622 -41.47 2.88 17.03
N ALA A 623 -42.40 1.94 16.90
CA ALA A 623 -42.55 0.79 17.77
C ALA A 623 -42.62 -0.50 16.94
N TRP A 624 -42.24 -1.62 17.55
CA TRP A 624 -42.37 -2.91 16.88
C TRP A 624 -43.77 -3.50 17.08
N ASN A 625 -44.50 -3.72 15.99
CA ASN A 625 -45.77 -4.43 16.04
C ASN A 625 -45.57 -5.95 15.91
N GLU A 626 -45.69 -6.68 17.02
CA GLU A 626 -45.51 -8.14 17.01
C GLU A 626 -46.49 -8.90 16.10
N SER A 627 -47.72 -8.39 15.92
CA SER A 627 -48.74 -9.11 15.14
C SER A 627 -48.56 -8.93 13.63
N ALA A 628 -48.19 -7.73 13.21
CA ALA A 628 -47.93 -7.38 11.82
C ALA A 628 -46.50 -7.69 11.39
N GLN A 629 -45.57 -7.88 12.34
CA GLN A 629 -44.14 -8.07 12.10
C GLN A 629 -43.56 -6.92 11.27
N THR A 630 -43.86 -5.68 11.68
CA THR A 630 -43.40 -4.44 11.04
C THR A 630 -43.19 -3.36 12.08
N TRP A 631 -42.37 -2.38 11.71
CA TRP A 631 -42.29 -1.09 12.40
C TRP A 631 -43.59 -0.30 12.20
N THR A 632 -44.01 0.46 13.21
CA THR A 632 -45.21 1.31 13.13
C THR A 632 -44.98 2.56 12.28
N LEU A 633 -43.73 3.04 12.27
CA LEU A 633 -43.19 4.12 11.44
C LEU A 633 -41.85 3.64 10.85
N ASN A 634 -41.58 3.94 9.59
CA ASN A 634 -40.45 3.40 8.84
C ASN A 634 -40.09 4.33 7.67
N PRO A 635 -38.90 4.99 7.71
CA PRO A 635 -38.51 6.01 6.74
C PRO A 635 -38.33 5.54 5.30
N LEU A 636 -38.43 4.24 5.06
CA LEU A 636 -38.37 3.67 3.73
C LEU A 636 -39.77 3.36 3.15
N VAL A 637 -40.84 3.43 3.94
CA VAL A 637 -42.15 2.85 3.59
C VAL A 637 -43.29 3.85 3.72
N ALA A 638 -43.54 4.56 2.62
CA ALA A 638 -44.55 5.61 2.58
C ALA A 638 -45.96 5.14 3.00
N GLY A 639 -46.61 5.99 3.80
CA GLY A 639 -48.01 5.85 4.19
C GLY A 639 -48.22 4.79 5.27
N ASP A 640 -47.23 4.59 6.14
CA ASP A 640 -47.39 3.81 7.35
C ASP A 640 -47.97 4.67 8.51
N GLY A 641 -47.68 4.36 9.79
CA GLY A 641 -48.27 5.08 10.93
C GLY A 641 -49.77 4.84 11.16
N ASP A 642 -50.34 3.79 10.57
CA ASP A 642 -51.75 3.36 10.75
C ASP A 642 -52.00 2.59 12.07
N PHE A 643 -51.08 2.66 13.01
CA PHE A 643 -51.16 2.07 14.35
C PHE A 643 -51.51 3.15 15.39
N ASP A 644 -52.02 2.72 16.53
CA ASP A 644 -52.37 3.54 17.69
C ASP A 644 -51.48 3.00 18.83
N ALA A 645 -50.26 3.52 18.94
CA ALA A 645 -49.21 2.89 19.73
C ALA A 645 -49.42 3.05 21.25
N ASP A 646 -50.04 4.14 21.70
CA ASP A 646 -50.36 4.40 23.10
C ASP A 646 -51.81 4.02 23.51
N GLY A 647 -52.70 3.81 22.54
CA GLY A 647 -54.06 3.33 22.74
C GLY A 647 -55.08 4.42 23.08
N ASP A 648 -54.80 5.68 22.74
CA ASP A 648 -55.63 6.83 23.07
C ASP A 648 -56.77 7.10 22.05
N GLY A 649 -56.71 6.43 20.89
CA GLY A 649 -57.67 6.52 19.80
C GLY A 649 -57.28 7.45 18.66
N LEU A 650 -56.03 7.90 18.60
CA LEU A 650 -55.37 8.48 17.42
C LEU A 650 -54.46 7.44 16.77
N LEU A 651 -54.19 7.66 15.49
CA LEU A 651 -53.15 6.90 14.80
C LEU A 651 -51.85 7.69 14.86
N ASP A 652 -50.70 7.02 14.94
CA ASP A 652 -49.38 7.64 15.01
C ASP A 652 -49.22 8.71 13.90
N ARG A 653 -49.65 8.42 12.66
CA ARG A 653 -49.61 9.40 11.56
C ARG A 653 -50.53 10.61 11.76
N GLN A 654 -51.67 10.45 12.46
CA GLN A 654 -52.59 11.56 12.74
C GLN A 654 -52.01 12.51 13.77
N GLU A 655 -51.27 11.97 14.73
CA GLU A 655 -50.59 12.73 15.78
C GLU A 655 -49.41 13.52 15.23
N LEU A 656 -48.60 12.88 14.37
CA LEU A 656 -47.49 13.53 13.67
C LEU A 656 -48.00 14.60 12.69
N ALA A 657 -49.11 14.34 11.99
CA ALA A 657 -49.72 15.30 11.07
C ALA A 657 -50.19 16.60 11.74
N LEU A 658 -50.44 16.62 13.06
CA LEU A 658 -50.77 17.85 13.79
C LEU A 658 -49.70 18.95 13.67
N ALA A 659 -48.48 18.56 13.31
CA ALA A 659 -47.41 19.52 13.07
C ALA A 659 -47.66 20.45 11.89
N PHE A 660 -48.43 20.01 10.88
CA PHE A 660 -48.65 20.77 9.65
C PHE A 660 -50.13 20.80 9.20
N GLU A 661 -51.00 19.98 9.80
CA GLU A 661 -52.42 19.88 9.46
C GLU A 661 -53.36 20.27 10.63
N GLN A 662 -54.55 20.71 10.28
CA GLN A 662 -55.65 20.90 11.23
C GLN A 662 -56.31 19.55 11.55
N PRO A 663 -56.93 19.38 12.74
CA PRO A 663 -57.59 18.13 13.08
C PRO A 663 -58.70 17.79 12.09
N ASP A 664 -58.69 16.58 11.52
CA ASP A 664 -59.78 16.02 10.71
C ASP A 664 -60.77 15.25 11.60
N ASN A 665 -61.39 15.99 12.53
CA ASN A 665 -62.36 15.43 13.47
C ASN A 665 -63.83 15.60 13.02
N GLY A 666 -64.05 16.14 11.82
CA GLY A 666 -65.38 16.40 11.26
C GLY A 666 -66.02 17.72 11.67
N GLU A 667 -65.34 18.56 12.46
CA GLU A 667 -65.80 19.90 12.80
C GLU A 667 -65.62 20.90 11.65
N VAL A 668 -66.40 21.99 11.70
CA VAL A 668 -66.31 23.07 10.70
C VAL A 668 -65.58 24.26 11.29
N HIS A 669 -64.34 24.45 10.88
CA HIS A 669 -63.51 25.62 11.20
C HIS A 669 -63.19 26.41 9.92
N PRO A 670 -62.82 27.70 10.02
CA PRO A 670 -62.36 28.45 8.86
C PRO A 670 -60.98 27.94 8.41
N ALA A 671 -60.63 28.19 7.13
CA ALA A 671 -59.37 27.72 6.55
C ALA A 671 -58.13 28.37 7.18
N ASP A 672 -58.30 29.53 7.82
CA ASP A 672 -57.26 30.28 8.54
C ASP A 672 -57.28 30.03 10.06
N ALA A 673 -57.98 28.99 10.53
CA ALA A 673 -57.85 28.54 11.91
C ALA A 673 -56.37 28.19 12.20
N PRO A 674 -55.81 28.62 13.35
CA PRO A 674 -54.45 28.25 13.73
C PRO A 674 -54.34 26.73 13.93
N LEU A 675 -53.19 26.17 13.58
CA LEU A 675 -52.80 24.81 13.98
C LEU A 675 -52.76 24.72 15.52
N PHE A 676 -52.90 23.52 16.07
CA PHE A 676 -52.94 23.33 17.53
C PHE A 676 -51.75 23.96 18.25
N HIS A 677 -50.54 23.83 17.71
CA HIS A 677 -49.35 24.42 18.32
C HIS A 677 -49.28 25.96 18.17
N ILE A 678 -49.93 26.54 17.16
CA ILE A 678 -50.04 28.00 16.98
C ILE A 678 -51.06 28.56 17.97
N ASP A 679 -52.18 27.86 18.18
CA ASP A 679 -53.13 28.20 19.23
C ASP A 679 -52.46 28.07 20.61
N GLY A 680 -51.70 27.00 20.84
CA GLY A 680 -50.91 26.80 22.05
C GLY A 680 -49.92 27.93 22.32
N ASP A 681 -49.23 28.46 21.32
CA ASP A 681 -48.38 29.64 21.48
C ASP A 681 -49.16 30.90 21.90
N ASN A 682 -50.39 31.05 21.41
CA ASN A 682 -51.24 32.20 21.73
C ASN A 682 -51.82 32.10 23.15
N GLN A 683 -52.25 30.90 23.56
CA GLN A 683 -52.85 30.68 24.87
C GLN A 683 -51.81 30.48 25.98
N GLN A 684 -50.73 29.74 25.69
CA GLN A 684 -49.72 29.27 26.65
C GLN A 684 -48.28 29.27 26.10
N PRO A 685 -47.70 30.46 25.83
CA PRO A 685 -46.40 30.60 25.16
C PRO A 685 -45.19 30.01 25.93
N ASN A 686 -45.33 29.62 27.21
CA ASN A 686 -44.22 29.10 28.01
C ASN A 686 -44.23 27.57 28.17
N GLU A 687 -45.29 26.88 27.72
CA GLU A 687 -45.45 25.43 27.95
C GLU A 687 -44.90 24.58 26.80
N LYS A 688 -44.87 25.11 25.56
CA LYS A 688 -44.31 24.42 24.39
C LYS A 688 -42.90 23.86 24.64
N ALA A 689 -42.00 24.67 25.19
CA ALA A 689 -40.64 24.24 25.47
C ALA A 689 -40.57 23.14 26.55
N GLN A 690 -41.49 23.17 27.52
CA GLN A 690 -41.57 22.15 28.57
C GLN A 690 -42.08 20.82 28.01
N ARG A 691 -43.11 20.86 27.15
CA ARG A 691 -43.62 19.69 26.43
C ARG A 691 -42.52 19.03 25.59
N ILE A 692 -41.86 19.78 24.71
CA ILE A 692 -40.79 19.24 23.86
C ILE A 692 -39.67 18.62 24.71
N PHE A 693 -39.28 19.30 25.79
CA PHE A 693 -38.27 18.76 26.71
C PHE A 693 -38.72 17.45 27.35
N ARG A 694 -39.99 17.31 27.74
CA ARG A 694 -40.59 16.07 28.29
C ARG A 694 -40.57 14.94 27.27
N ILE A 695 -41.03 15.19 26.05
CA ILE A 695 -40.98 14.20 24.95
C ILE A 695 -39.54 13.66 24.81
N LEU A 696 -38.54 14.55 24.72
CA LEU A 696 -37.14 14.15 24.53
C LEU A 696 -36.58 13.33 25.70
N ILE A 697 -36.84 13.71 26.96
CA ILE A 697 -36.32 12.96 28.11
C ILE A 697 -37.03 11.63 28.33
N ASP A 698 -38.27 11.47 27.89
CA ASP A 698 -39.00 10.21 27.94
C ASP A 698 -38.45 9.18 26.94
N LYS A 699 -37.73 9.62 25.90
CA LYS A 699 -36.99 8.74 24.97
C LYS A 699 -35.58 8.34 25.47
N ASP A 700 -35.33 8.44 26.78
CA ASP A 700 -34.12 7.99 27.48
C ASP A 700 -32.82 8.57 26.89
N THR A 701 -31.90 7.72 26.43
CA THR A 701 -30.60 8.12 25.88
C THR A 701 -30.68 8.56 24.42
N ARG A 702 -31.71 8.14 23.69
CA ARG A 702 -31.90 8.55 22.30
C ARG A 702 -32.29 10.03 22.24
N GLY A 703 -33.32 10.40 23.00
CA GLY A 703 -33.77 11.80 23.04
C GLY A 703 -32.75 12.79 23.61
N LYS A 704 -31.70 12.32 24.29
CA LYS A 704 -30.57 13.18 24.71
C LYS A 704 -29.77 13.75 23.55
N ARG A 705 -29.77 13.10 22.37
CA ARG A 705 -29.08 13.60 21.17
C ARG A 705 -29.61 14.98 20.77
N TYR A 706 -30.92 15.10 20.69
CA TYR A 706 -31.62 16.33 20.27
C TYR A 706 -31.64 17.45 21.32
N LEU A 707 -31.08 17.20 22.52
CA LEU A 707 -30.99 18.25 23.53
C LEU A 707 -30.06 19.40 23.11
N ALA A 708 -29.10 19.16 22.22
CA ALA A 708 -28.26 20.22 21.67
C ALA A 708 -29.13 21.21 20.87
N ASP A 709 -29.88 20.71 19.88
CA ASP A 709 -30.73 21.51 19.00
C ASP A 709 -31.85 22.20 19.78
N PHE A 710 -32.47 21.49 20.73
CA PHE A 710 -33.43 22.07 21.66
C PHE A 710 -32.83 23.26 22.43
N ASN A 711 -31.61 23.12 22.96
CA ASN A 711 -30.95 24.20 23.71
C ASN A 711 -30.53 25.36 22.80
N SER A 712 -30.15 25.10 21.56
CA SER A 712 -29.87 26.11 20.54
C SER A 712 -31.13 26.92 20.20
N TRP A 713 -32.24 26.25 19.95
CA TRP A 713 -33.54 26.89 19.76
C TRP A 713 -33.95 27.75 20.97
N GLN A 714 -33.80 27.23 22.20
CA GLN A 714 -34.08 28.00 23.43
C GLN A 714 -33.19 29.24 23.60
N GLN A 715 -32.01 29.27 22.96
CA GLN A 715 -31.11 30.42 22.94
C GLN A 715 -31.44 31.44 21.83
N GLY A 716 -32.44 31.14 20.99
CA GLY A 716 -32.93 32.02 19.94
C GLY A 716 -32.31 31.74 18.56
N GLU A 717 -31.64 30.60 18.39
CA GLU A 717 -31.26 30.10 17.07
C GLU A 717 -32.52 29.60 16.33
N VAL A 718 -32.39 29.46 15.00
CA VAL A 718 -33.48 28.89 14.18
C VAL A 718 -33.62 27.42 14.57
N PRO A 719 -34.82 26.92 14.86
CA PRO A 719 -35.01 25.49 15.12
C PRO A 719 -34.67 24.67 13.87
N SER A 720 -34.03 23.52 14.05
CA SER A 720 -33.86 22.50 12.99
C SER A 720 -35.21 22.00 12.48
N GLU A 721 -35.21 21.28 11.36
CA GLU A 721 -36.41 20.61 10.80
C GLU A 721 -37.05 19.72 11.89
N PHE A 722 -36.22 18.92 12.56
CA PHE A 722 -36.61 18.08 13.69
C PHE A 722 -37.29 18.85 14.83
N ILE A 723 -36.66 19.92 15.34
CA ILE A 723 -37.24 20.69 16.47
C ILE A 723 -38.51 21.41 16.03
N SER A 724 -38.55 21.91 14.79
CA SER A 724 -39.72 22.52 14.16
C SER A 724 -40.91 21.55 14.14
N PHE A 725 -40.69 20.30 13.75
CA PHE A 725 -41.72 19.25 13.69
C PHE A 725 -42.20 18.85 15.11
N LEU A 726 -41.30 18.68 16.09
CA LEU A 726 -41.66 18.40 17.50
C LEU A 726 -42.53 19.48 18.14
N MET A 727 -42.52 20.72 17.64
CA MET A 727 -43.37 21.77 18.21
C MET A 727 -44.86 21.49 18.02
N GLY A 728 -45.19 20.69 17.01
CA GLY A 728 -46.51 20.63 16.41
C GLY A 728 -47.31 19.36 16.68
N LEU A 729 -46.64 18.25 17.00
CA LEU A 729 -47.23 16.93 17.19
C LEU A 729 -47.73 16.67 18.62
N SER A 730 -48.64 15.71 18.76
CA SER A 730 -48.81 14.90 19.98
C SER A 730 -47.86 13.70 19.94
N ASP A 731 -47.35 13.24 21.09
CA ASP A 731 -46.39 12.13 21.20
C ASP A 731 -47.09 10.79 21.02
N PRO A 732 -46.85 10.04 19.90
CA PRO A 732 -47.56 8.80 19.61
C PRO A 732 -47.38 7.66 20.61
N THR A 733 -46.49 7.84 21.58
CA THR A 733 -46.19 6.83 22.61
C THR A 733 -46.70 7.24 24.00
N ASN A 734 -47.43 8.36 24.11
CA ASN A 734 -47.93 8.90 25.36
C ASN A 734 -49.35 9.45 25.24
N GLU A 735 -50.28 8.78 25.91
CA GLU A 735 -51.73 9.03 25.81
C GLU A 735 -52.22 10.42 26.25
N ASP A 736 -51.36 11.24 26.85
CA ASP A 736 -51.63 12.57 27.42
C ASP A 736 -50.35 13.43 27.24
N THR A 737 -50.22 14.06 26.07
CA THR A 737 -49.01 14.75 25.64
C THR A 737 -48.72 15.99 26.47
N ASP A 738 -49.73 16.72 26.93
CA ASP A 738 -49.57 17.94 27.71
C ASP A 738 -49.63 17.73 29.24
N ASP A 739 -49.95 16.53 29.71
CA ASP A 739 -49.97 16.06 31.12
C ASP A 739 -51.00 16.81 31.96
N ASP A 740 -52.16 17.07 31.37
CA ASP A 740 -53.28 17.76 32.01
C ASP A 740 -54.35 16.82 32.57
N GLY A 741 -54.23 15.53 32.23
CA GLY A 741 -55.09 14.43 32.66
C GLY A 741 -56.25 14.13 31.72
N MET A 742 -56.33 14.73 30.54
CA MET A 742 -57.14 14.29 29.40
C MET A 742 -56.27 13.53 28.41
N ASN A 743 -56.88 12.63 27.63
CA ASN A 743 -56.11 11.92 26.59
C ASN A 743 -56.17 12.69 25.28
N ASP A 744 -55.08 12.70 24.52
CA ASP A 744 -54.94 13.50 23.29
C ASP A 744 -56.03 13.19 22.27
N GLY A 745 -56.38 11.90 22.11
CA GLY A 745 -57.45 11.46 21.23
C GLY A 745 -58.83 11.95 21.65
N PHE A 746 -59.10 12.13 22.94
CA PHE A 746 -60.34 12.78 23.35
C PHE A 746 -60.37 14.24 22.92
N GLU A 747 -59.27 14.95 23.14
CA GLU A 747 -59.17 16.37 22.79
C GLU A 747 -59.27 16.58 21.28
N TYR A 748 -58.56 15.78 20.49
CA TYR A 748 -58.63 15.78 19.04
C TYR A 748 -60.06 15.55 18.53
N TRP A 749 -60.72 14.48 18.97
CA TRP A 749 -62.02 14.09 18.41
C TRP A 749 -63.20 14.96 18.89
N PHE A 750 -63.09 15.59 20.06
CA PHE A 750 -64.18 16.36 20.66
C PHE A 750 -63.93 17.87 20.70
N THR A 751 -62.75 18.35 20.29
CA THR A 751 -62.52 19.79 20.19
C THR A 751 -63.43 20.43 19.16
N SER A 752 -63.79 21.69 19.40
CA SER A 752 -64.53 22.52 18.46
C SER A 752 -63.88 23.89 18.34
N TRP A 753 -64.07 24.53 17.19
CA TRP A 753 -63.52 25.86 16.94
C TRP A 753 -64.43 26.96 17.51
N ASP A 754 -63.90 27.76 18.45
CA ASP A 754 -64.58 28.94 18.97
C ASP A 754 -64.26 30.17 18.11
N LEU A 755 -65.26 30.63 17.35
CA LEU A 755 -65.16 31.83 16.51
C LEU A 755 -65.07 33.15 17.30
N GLU A 756 -65.60 33.22 18.52
CA GLU A 756 -65.60 34.43 19.34
C GLU A 756 -64.26 34.62 20.04
N GLU A 757 -63.70 33.55 20.60
CA GLU A 757 -62.42 33.55 21.32
C GLU A 757 -61.22 33.22 20.41
N ASN A 758 -61.46 32.78 19.17
CA ASN A 758 -60.45 32.45 18.16
C ASN A 758 -59.43 31.42 18.67
N ARG A 759 -59.93 30.31 19.19
CA ARG A 759 -59.16 29.21 19.79
C ARG A 759 -59.84 27.87 19.59
N TRP A 760 -59.09 26.79 19.78
CA TRP A 760 -59.68 25.46 19.96
C TRP A 760 -60.18 25.29 21.40
N GLY A 761 -61.32 24.60 21.54
CA GLY A 761 -61.96 24.36 22.84
C GLY A 761 -61.23 23.32 23.70
N MET A 762 -60.64 22.33 23.05
CA MET A 762 -59.67 21.35 23.60
C MET A 762 -58.50 21.23 22.63
N ASN A 763 -57.31 20.95 23.12
CA ASN A 763 -56.09 20.95 22.32
C ASN A 763 -55.01 20.16 23.07
N PRO A 764 -54.54 19.03 22.50
CA PRO A 764 -53.61 18.09 23.15
C PRO A 764 -52.21 18.66 23.46
N LEU A 765 -52.02 19.96 23.22
CA LEU A 765 -50.77 20.69 23.37
C LEU A 765 -50.91 21.85 24.38
N ILE A 766 -52.03 21.95 25.12
CA ILE A 766 -52.42 23.06 26.01
C ILE A 766 -53.01 22.56 27.34
N ASP A 767 -52.17 22.51 28.39
CA ASP A 767 -52.55 21.97 29.71
C ASP A 767 -53.67 22.71 30.49
N SER A 768 -54.08 23.89 30.01
CA SER A 768 -55.00 24.77 30.74
C SER A 768 -56.44 24.67 30.29
N ASP A 769 -56.69 24.07 29.13
CA ASP A 769 -58.02 24.02 28.54
C ASP A 769 -58.97 23.02 29.25
N VAL A 770 -58.43 22.12 30.08
CA VAL A 770 -59.16 21.31 31.09
C VAL A 770 -60.15 22.10 31.94
N ASN A 771 -59.89 23.39 32.15
CA ASN A 771 -60.70 24.28 32.97
C ASN A 771 -61.80 25.02 32.19
N LEU A 772 -61.82 24.92 30.86
CA LEU A 772 -62.88 25.50 30.04
C LEU A 772 -64.16 24.68 30.14
N ASP A 773 -65.28 25.36 29.92
CA ASP A 773 -66.60 24.77 29.72
C ASP A 773 -66.99 25.07 28.27
N SER A 774 -66.50 24.23 27.36
CA SER A 774 -66.55 24.50 25.91
C SER A 774 -67.97 24.43 25.34
N ASP A 775 -68.85 23.62 25.93
CA ASP A 775 -70.24 23.47 25.48
C ASP A 775 -71.24 24.32 26.30
N GLY A 776 -70.79 24.91 27.41
CA GLY A 776 -71.53 25.85 28.24
C GLY A 776 -72.65 25.20 29.04
N ASP A 777 -72.50 23.93 29.42
CA ASP A 777 -73.54 23.13 30.06
C ASP A 777 -73.53 23.16 31.60
N SER A 778 -72.59 23.90 32.20
CA SER A 778 -72.49 24.08 33.66
C SER A 778 -73.82 24.51 34.30
N TRP A 779 -74.08 24.00 35.52
CA TRP A 779 -75.36 24.18 36.19
C TRP A 779 -75.25 24.67 37.64
N ASP A 780 -75.93 25.78 37.93
CA ASP A 780 -76.10 26.41 39.26
C ASP A 780 -76.88 25.47 40.18
N CYS A 781 -76.14 24.70 40.98
CA CYS A 781 -76.66 23.64 41.83
C CYS A 781 -77.28 24.19 43.12
N ASP A 782 -76.75 25.30 43.64
CA ASP A 782 -77.20 25.89 44.91
C ASP A 782 -78.25 27.01 44.75
N GLY A 783 -78.44 27.49 43.52
CA GLY A 783 -79.45 28.44 43.08
C GLY A 783 -79.12 29.89 43.45
N ASP A 784 -77.85 30.24 43.66
CA ASP A 784 -77.42 31.59 44.02
C ASP A 784 -77.27 32.55 42.82
N GLY A 785 -77.38 32.02 41.59
CA GLY A 785 -77.32 32.75 40.35
C GLY A 785 -75.91 32.99 39.81
N GLN A 786 -74.89 32.33 40.37
CA GLN A 786 -73.52 32.27 39.86
C GLN A 786 -73.15 30.81 39.61
N ILE A 787 -72.24 30.56 38.66
CA ILE A 787 -71.59 29.26 38.53
C ILE A 787 -70.26 29.40 39.24
N ASP A 788 -70.10 28.72 40.38
CA ASP A 788 -68.81 28.64 41.06
C ASP A 788 -67.93 27.50 40.50
N ALA A 789 -66.68 27.41 40.96
CA ALA A 789 -65.73 26.41 40.49
C ALA A 789 -66.13 24.94 40.83
N ASN A 790 -67.02 24.72 41.80
CA ASN A 790 -67.57 23.39 42.09
C ASN A 790 -68.84 23.09 41.27
N GLU A 791 -69.43 24.10 40.63
CA GLU A 791 -70.60 24.00 39.76
C GLU A 791 -70.24 24.02 38.26
N THR A 792 -68.97 24.30 37.96
CA THR A 792 -68.42 24.23 36.61
C THR A 792 -68.24 22.77 36.19
N PHE A 793 -68.83 22.39 35.06
CA PHE A 793 -68.61 21.11 34.41
C PHE A 793 -67.63 21.32 33.26
N SER A 794 -66.34 21.35 33.59
CA SER A 794 -65.28 21.66 32.62
C SER A 794 -64.95 20.47 31.72
N ASN A 795 -64.21 20.69 30.63
CA ASN A 795 -63.73 19.69 29.68
C ASN A 795 -63.18 18.43 30.39
N LEU A 796 -62.30 18.61 31.38
CA LEU A 796 -61.75 17.50 32.18
C LEU A 796 -62.83 16.72 32.95
N ARG A 797 -63.85 17.41 33.47
CA ARG A 797 -64.98 16.75 34.15
C ARG A 797 -65.83 15.94 33.18
N GLU A 798 -65.96 16.38 31.94
CA GLU A 798 -66.64 15.64 30.88
C GLU A 798 -65.87 14.36 30.53
N TRP A 799 -64.56 14.46 30.32
CA TRP A 799 -63.68 13.30 30.09
C TRP A 799 -63.74 12.32 31.26
N GLU A 800 -63.57 12.80 32.50
CA GLU A 800 -63.64 11.96 33.71
C GLU A 800 -65.02 11.27 33.83
N ALA A 801 -66.10 11.95 33.44
CA ALA A 801 -67.44 11.39 33.45
C ALA A 801 -67.65 10.35 32.35
N ARG A 802 -67.02 10.50 31.17
CA ARG A 802 -67.01 9.48 30.12
C ARG A 802 -66.28 8.22 30.59
N THR A 803 -65.10 8.39 31.19
CA THR A 803 -64.22 7.28 31.59
C THR A 803 -64.77 6.54 32.81
N TRP A 804 -65.18 7.26 33.86
CA TRP A 804 -65.55 6.68 35.15
C TRP A 804 -67.06 6.68 35.44
N GLY A 805 -67.87 7.35 34.60
CA GLY A 805 -69.27 7.63 34.91
C GLY A 805 -69.40 8.64 36.04
N LYS A 806 -69.84 8.20 37.22
CA LYS A 806 -69.83 9.08 38.40
C LYS A 806 -68.43 9.11 38.97
N TYR A 807 -67.75 10.25 38.90
CA TYR A 807 -66.38 10.41 39.42
C TYR A 807 -66.18 9.90 40.86
N ILE A 808 -67.13 10.14 41.75
CA ILE A 808 -67.12 9.66 43.15
C ILE A 808 -67.15 8.12 43.30
N ALA A 809 -67.51 7.41 42.23
CA ALA A 809 -67.63 5.96 42.16
C ALA A 809 -66.46 5.29 41.43
N ARG A 810 -65.42 6.04 40.99
CA ARG A 810 -64.28 5.47 40.23
C ARG A 810 -63.50 4.36 40.96
N PHE A 811 -63.48 4.40 42.29
CA PHE A 811 -62.88 3.35 43.12
C PHE A 811 -63.86 2.25 43.54
N THR A 812 -65.09 2.27 43.02
CA THR A 812 -66.09 1.23 43.31
C THR A 812 -66.22 0.30 42.12
N VAL A 813 -65.53 -0.85 42.18
CA VAL A 813 -65.67 -1.91 41.17
C VAL A 813 -67.11 -2.45 41.22
N PRO A 814 -67.85 -2.52 40.10
CA PRO A 814 -69.12 -3.22 40.08
C PRO A 814 -68.88 -4.71 40.38
N VAL A 815 -69.57 -5.25 41.39
CA VAL A 815 -69.43 -6.63 41.87
C VAL A 815 -69.69 -7.68 40.76
N GLU A 816 -70.25 -7.26 39.62
CA GLU A 816 -70.65 -8.10 38.50
C GLU A 816 -69.53 -8.36 37.48
N VAL A 817 -68.42 -7.59 37.48
CA VAL A 817 -67.35 -7.70 36.46
C VAL A 817 -66.13 -8.51 36.90
N GLY A 818 -66.08 -8.97 38.15
CA GLY A 818 -65.18 -10.06 38.59
C GLY A 818 -63.70 -9.95 38.17
N VAL A 819 -63.04 -8.84 38.52
CA VAL A 819 -61.56 -8.80 38.58
C VAL A 819 -61.10 -9.20 39.97
#